data_AF-A0A3E1E045-F1
#
_entry.id   AF-A0A3E1E045-F1
#
_cell.length_a   1.000
_cell.length_b   1.000
_cell.length_c   1.000
_cell.angle_alpha   90.00
_cell.angle_beta   90.00
_cell.angle_gamma   90.00
#
_symmetry.space_group_name_H-M   'P 1'
#
loop_
_entity.id
_entity.type
_entity.pdbx_description
1 polymer ?
#
loop_
_entity_poly.entity_id
_entity_poly.type
_entity_poly.pdbx_seq_one_letter_code
_entity_poly.pdbx_strand_id
1 'polypeptide(L)'
;MRSSAWRVSVLLCLPLCGWAGETASGPAPLSFRNDILPILSGNGCNAGSCHAKQGGQNGFQLTIFGFDPAADYREITRNARGRRIFPAAPEQSLLLLKATKQIDHEGGERIKPGSHDFKVLSDWIRLGAPLEIPGEPTLQSISAKPERGSYRKGQRQPIEVTAHFSDGSKRVVTEYCEFQSPLQSFVKVSEEGLMQVGNTPGDGVIIVRYLDRVAVSRVAVPPDRTLPKSAYASLPVRNEIDRLSWKRFGELGILPSKPCSDAEFLRRASLDATGHLPTPERARAFLLDPAKDKRERLIDELLADPNWADHWATKWRDITVGNTQRIGVKPVYLLDHWIRRKFRDNTPYDQFVRELLTAQGNSHRDGPVALWRDQRDPEMMSAYVSRIFLGVRLDCAKCHHHPSEKWGQDDYYQMAAFFNCMKSKGQGISAPISGEPEDWWFEPGGKTLHPVTGVLMKPKPPGGTELAIPEGADPRTVLVDWITRADNPYFSRAVVNRVWGEFFGRGIVHPVDDFRDSNPSVNDELLTWLGQDFVQHGFDLKHVMRRILNSALYQTSSLPNETNLADNTNFSRSPRRRLTAEVMLDAVCDVTGVRDSFDGLPLESRAVRTWNNKLPSVFLDTFGRPDSSADCPCERMLSPTMTQALHLLNSEALVSKLAQSDSLPGKLAAGPMPTPALIEEIYLRTFSRFPTPEEQSIAAKIFPASGDRRKATEDLTWALLNSAEFVFNH
;
A
#
# COMPACT_ATOMS: atom_id res chain seq x y z
N MET A 1 85.71 50.69 -30.93
CA MET A 1 85.51 51.16 -32.32
C MET A 1 84.03 51.03 -32.66
N ARG A 2 83.42 52.17 -33.07
CA ARG A 2 82.14 52.45 -33.80
C ARG A 2 81.16 51.28 -34.08
N SER A 3 79.82 51.40 -34.03
CA SER A 3 78.91 52.57 -33.93
C SER A 3 77.44 52.16 -33.67
N SER A 4 76.79 52.94 -32.78
CA SER A 4 75.42 53.50 -32.79
C SER A 4 74.16 52.65 -33.02
N ALA A 5 73.32 52.66 -31.98
CA ALA A 5 71.92 52.23 -31.88
C ALA A 5 70.93 53.34 -32.24
N TRP A 6 69.71 53.00 -32.69
CA TRP A 6 68.50 53.83 -32.57
C TRP A 6 67.24 52.96 -32.35
N ARG A 7 66.37 53.46 -31.47
CA ARG A 7 65.09 52.89 -30.98
C ARG A 7 63.94 53.19 -31.94
N VAL A 8 62.88 52.36 -31.98
CA VAL A 8 61.50 52.79 -32.34
C VAL A 8 60.45 52.03 -31.51
N SER A 9 59.45 52.80 -31.05
CA SER A 9 58.35 52.49 -30.14
C SER A 9 57.11 51.89 -30.81
N VAL A 10 56.24 51.30 -29.98
CA VAL A 10 54.89 50.78 -30.25
C VAL A 10 53.86 51.92 -30.32
N LEU A 11 52.94 51.91 -31.30
CA LEU A 11 51.46 51.93 -31.15
C LEU A 11 50.69 52.12 -32.50
N LEU A 12 49.69 51.25 -32.71
CA LEU A 12 48.37 51.42 -33.38
C LEU A 12 48.23 51.90 -34.84
N CYS A 13 47.70 51.01 -35.72
CA CYS A 13 46.60 51.32 -36.66
C CYS A 13 45.95 50.03 -37.23
N LEU A 14 44.62 50.04 -37.36
CA LEU A 14 43.71 48.97 -37.84
C LEU A 14 43.95 48.58 -39.32
N PRO A 15 43.54 47.36 -39.74
CA PRO A 15 42.54 47.30 -40.83
C PRO A 15 41.47 46.18 -40.71
N LEU A 16 40.24 46.59 -41.03
CA LEU A 16 39.21 45.93 -41.84
C LEU A 16 38.78 44.48 -41.51
N CYS A 17 37.53 44.40 -41.01
CA CYS A 17 36.70 43.21 -40.94
C CYS A 17 36.69 42.40 -42.25
N GLY A 18 37.20 41.16 -42.18
CA GLY A 18 36.82 40.09 -43.09
C GLY A 18 35.67 39.30 -42.49
N TRP A 19 34.52 39.27 -43.16
CA TRP A 19 33.46 38.29 -42.91
C TRP A 19 34.02 36.88 -43.14
N ALA A 20 34.32 36.18 -42.04
CA ALA A 20 34.39 34.73 -42.06
C ALA A 20 32.95 34.22 -42.14
N GLY A 21 32.60 33.62 -43.28
CA GLY A 21 31.28 33.04 -43.49
C GLY A 21 30.97 32.02 -42.40
N GLU A 22 29.82 32.20 -41.76
CA GLU A 22 29.12 31.13 -41.06
C GLU A 22 28.94 29.98 -42.04
N THR A 23 29.68 28.89 -41.85
CA THR A 23 29.26 27.59 -42.37
C THR A 23 27.89 27.32 -41.78
N ALA A 24 26.85 27.37 -42.61
CA ALA A 24 25.51 26.97 -42.25
C ALA A 24 25.58 25.58 -41.60
N SER A 25 25.38 25.51 -40.29
CA SER A 25 25.13 24.24 -39.61
C SER A 25 23.85 23.70 -40.20
N GLY A 26 23.92 22.56 -40.90
CA GLY A 26 22.73 21.83 -41.32
C GLY A 26 21.80 21.58 -40.11
N PRO A 27 20.50 21.33 -40.33
CA PRO A 27 19.59 21.02 -39.24
C PRO A 27 20.19 19.90 -38.39
N ALA A 28 20.13 20.05 -37.06
CA ALA A 28 20.57 19.02 -36.14
C ALA A 28 19.91 17.69 -36.52
N PRO A 29 20.65 16.56 -36.49
CA PRO A 29 20.07 15.29 -36.89
C PRO A 29 18.93 14.95 -35.92
N LEU A 30 17.72 14.76 -36.46
CA LEU A 30 16.52 14.40 -35.70
C LEU A 30 16.37 12.89 -35.66
N SER A 31 15.92 12.33 -34.53
CA SER A 31 15.52 10.93 -34.42
C SER A 31 14.08 10.79 -33.96
N PHE A 32 13.47 9.64 -34.29
CA PHE A 32 12.16 9.31 -33.75
C PHE A 32 12.20 9.24 -32.22
N ARG A 33 13.25 8.59 -31.69
CA ARG A 33 13.36 8.25 -30.27
C ARG A 33 13.48 9.47 -29.35
N ASN A 34 14.41 10.39 -29.63
CA ASN A 34 14.74 11.48 -28.71
C ASN A 34 14.05 12.80 -29.03
N ASP A 35 13.54 12.98 -30.26
CA ASP A 35 12.96 14.25 -30.68
C ASP A 35 11.47 14.15 -31.01
N ILE A 36 11.02 13.05 -31.64
CA ILE A 36 9.62 12.91 -32.07
C ILE A 36 8.73 12.28 -31.01
N LEU A 37 9.19 11.21 -30.38
CA LEU A 37 8.42 10.51 -29.36
C LEU A 37 8.07 11.41 -28.15
N PRO A 38 8.96 12.30 -27.67
CA PRO A 38 8.59 13.32 -26.68
C PRO A 38 7.46 14.24 -27.12
N ILE A 39 7.49 14.73 -28.37
CA ILE A 39 6.43 15.59 -28.91
C ILE A 39 5.09 14.83 -28.94
N LEU A 40 5.08 13.59 -29.42
CA LEU A 40 3.88 12.77 -29.44
C LEU A 40 3.33 12.52 -28.03
N SER A 41 4.22 12.32 -27.06
CA SER A 41 3.85 12.05 -25.67
C SER A 41 3.35 13.30 -24.94
N GLY A 42 4.07 14.42 -25.06
CA GLY A 42 3.69 15.70 -24.45
C GLY A 42 2.35 16.25 -24.98
N ASN A 43 2.04 16.00 -26.25
CA ASN A 43 0.75 16.36 -26.84
C ASN A 43 -0.35 15.29 -26.59
N GLY A 44 -0.07 14.23 -25.82
CA GLY A 44 -1.04 13.23 -25.38
C GLY A 44 -1.45 12.20 -26.44
N CYS A 45 -0.75 12.10 -27.57
CA CYS A 45 -1.10 11.19 -28.67
C CYS A 45 -1.06 9.71 -28.24
N ASN A 46 -0.10 9.35 -27.39
CA ASN A 46 0.10 8.00 -26.85
C ASN A 46 -0.39 7.86 -25.39
N ALA A 47 -1.34 8.71 -24.97
CA ALA A 47 -2.06 8.53 -23.71
C ALA A 47 -3.10 7.40 -23.81
N GLY A 48 -3.47 6.80 -22.67
CA GLY A 48 -4.46 5.71 -22.62
C GLY A 48 -5.87 6.09 -23.11
N SER A 49 -6.17 7.39 -23.19
CA SER A 49 -7.41 7.93 -23.76
C SER A 49 -7.38 8.10 -25.29
N CYS A 50 -6.21 7.97 -25.93
CA CYS A 50 -5.98 8.18 -27.35
C CYS A 50 -5.44 6.91 -28.03
N HIS A 51 -4.28 6.97 -28.72
CA HIS A 51 -3.79 5.84 -29.52
C HIS A 51 -3.14 4.72 -28.69
N ALA A 52 -2.90 4.94 -27.39
CA ALA A 52 -2.45 3.89 -26.47
C ALA A 52 -3.58 3.17 -25.72
N LYS A 53 -4.84 3.43 -26.13
CA LYS A 53 -5.98 2.62 -25.71
C LYS A 53 -5.78 1.16 -26.12
N GLN A 54 -6.32 0.22 -25.35
CA GLN A 54 -6.31 -1.20 -25.71
C GLN A 54 -6.95 -1.43 -27.10
N GLY A 55 -6.16 -1.98 -28.03
CA GLY A 55 -6.55 -2.17 -29.44
C GLY A 55 -6.33 -0.96 -30.36
N GLY A 56 -5.77 0.13 -29.83
CA GLY A 56 -5.58 1.39 -30.55
C GLY A 56 -6.87 2.16 -30.78
N GLN A 57 -6.79 3.20 -31.61
CA GLN A 57 -7.93 4.02 -32.03
C GLN A 57 -7.95 4.09 -33.56
N ASN A 58 -9.07 3.70 -34.19
CA ASN A 58 -9.28 3.76 -35.64
C ASN A 58 -8.16 3.10 -36.47
N GLY A 59 -7.68 1.94 -36.00
CA GLY A 59 -6.62 1.18 -36.67
C GLY A 59 -5.22 1.80 -36.55
N PHE A 60 -5.02 2.77 -35.64
CA PHE A 60 -3.72 3.32 -35.27
C PHE A 60 -3.46 3.09 -33.78
N GLN A 61 -2.37 2.41 -33.47
CA GLN A 61 -1.99 2.03 -32.12
C GLN A 61 -0.59 2.55 -31.80
N LEU A 62 -0.46 3.19 -30.64
CA LEU A 62 0.82 3.56 -30.06
C LEU A 62 0.96 2.87 -28.70
N THR A 63 2.18 2.73 -28.23
CA THR A 63 2.51 2.18 -26.93
C THR A 63 2.29 3.24 -25.86
N ILE A 64 1.76 2.83 -24.71
CA ILE A 64 1.46 3.77 -23.63
C ILE A 64 2.77 4.41 -23.13
N PHE A 65 2.80 5.75 -23.14
CA PHE A 65 3.99 6.55 -22.76
C PHE A 65 5.25 6.29 -23.60
N GLY A 66 5.12 5.66 -24.77
CA GLY A 66 6.25 5.46 -25.68
C GLY A 66 7.24 4.40 -25.21
N PHE A 67 6.78 3.40 -24.44
CA PHE A 67 7.67 2.41 -23.84
C PHE A 67 8.36 1.47 -24.85
N ASP A 68 7.82 1.32 -26.06
CA ASP A 68 8.47 0.61 -27.17
C ASP A 68 8.56 1.55 -28.39
N PRO A 69 9.62 2.38 -28.46
CA PRO A 69 9.82 3.32 -29.57
C PRO A 69 9.88 2.64 -30.95
N ALA A 70 10.36 1.39 -31.03
CA ALA A 70 10.47 0.67 -32.28
C ALA A 70 9.09 0.20 -32.79
N ALA A 71 8.20 -0.22 -31.90
CA ALA A 71 6.80 -0.50 -32.25
C ALA A 71 6.08 0.76 -32.73
N ASP A 72 6.19 1.86 -32.00
CA ASP A 72 5.54 3.14 -32.34
C ASP A 72 6.02 3.68 -33.69
N TYR A 73 7.33 3.62 -33.91
CA TYR A 73 7.93 3.98 -35.17
C TYR A 73 7.38 3.15 -36.34
N ARG A 74 7.27 1.82 -36.19
CA ARG A 74 6.70 0.95 -37.23
C ARG A 74 5.24 1.27 -37.51
N GLU A 75 4.47 1.59 -36.47
CA GLU A 75 3.06 1.98 -36.61
C GLU A 75 2.89 3.29 -37.38
N ILE A 76 3.77 4.25 -37.16
CA ILE A 76 3.76 5.53 -37.86
C ILE A 76 4.31 5.39 -39.29
N THR A 77 5.42 4.67 -39.48
CA THR A 77 6.15 4.71 -40.75
C THR A 77 5.77 3.60 -41.73
N ARG A 78 5.27 2.45 -41.25
CA ARG A 78 5.08 1.23 -42.08
C ARG A 78 3.66 0.68 -42.05
N ASN A 79 2.97 0.71 -40.91
CA ASN A 79 1.62 0.16 -40.80
C ASN A 79 0.66 0.86 -41.79
N ALA A 80 -0.39 0.13 -42.19
CA ALA A 80 -1.38 0.59 -43.17
C ALA A 80 -0.71 1.07 -44.48
N ARG A 81 0.34 0.37 -44.90
CA ARG A 81 1.15 0.63 -46.10
C ARG A 81 1.82 2.03 -46.08
N GLY A 82 2.23 2.49 -44.90
CA GLY A 82 2.95 3.75 -44.72
C GLY A 82 2.10 5.01 -44.90
N ARG A 83 0.76 4.89 -44.94
CA ARG A 83 -0.15 6.02 -45.27
C ARG A 83 -0.10 7.22 -44.31
N ARG A 84 0.60 7.10 -43.19
CA ARG A 84 0.63 8.11 -42.12
C ARG A 84 1.68 9.19 -42.33
N ILE A 85 2.73 8.89 -43.09
CA ILE A 85 3.79 9.83 -43.47
C ILE A 85 3.84 9.98 -44.98
N PHE A 86 4.11 11.19 -45.46
CA PHE A 86 4.25 11.49 -46.89
C PHE A 86 5.54 12.27 -47.14
N PRO A 87 6.67 11.58 -47.38
CA PRO A 87 7.99 12.23 -47.46
C PRO A 87 8.11 13.32 -48.54
N ALA A 88 7.38 13.20 -49.65
CA ALA A 88 7.42 14.17 -50.75
C ALA A 88 6.73 15.51 -50.43
N ALA A 89 5.77 15.49 -49.49
CA ALA A 89 5.15 16.69 -48.94
C ALA A 89 4.86 16.43 -47.44
N PRO A 90 5.88 16.56 -46.57
CA PRO A 90 5.78 16.21 -45.16
C PRO A 90 4.58 16.83 -44.45
N GLU A 91 4.26 18.09 -44.75
CA GLU A 91 3.13 18.84 -44.18
C GLU A 91 1.76 18.23 -44.52
N GLN A 92 1.68 17.47 -45.61
CA GLN A 92 0.48 16.74 -46.04
C GLN A 92 0.41 15.32 -45.47
N SER A 93 1.34 14.95 -44.59
CA SER A 93 1.30 13.67 -43.89
C SER A 93 0.04 13.57 -43.03
N LEU A 94 -0.67 12.44 -43.13
CA LEU A 94 -1.88 12.19 -42.36
C LEU A 94 -1.66 12.36 -40.84
N LEU A 95 -0.47 12.01 -40.35
CA LEU A 95 -0.04 12.25 -38.96
C LEU A 95 -0.19 13.74 -38.58
N LEU A 96 0.36 14.65 -39.38
CA LEU A 96 0.32 16.09 -39.14
C LEU A 96 -1.08 16.68 -39.38
N LEU A 97 -1.77 16.26 -40.43
CA LEU A 97 -3.12 16.75 -40.74
C LEU A 97 -4.12 16.40 -39.64
N LYS A 98 -4.05 15.19 -39.06
CA LYS A 98 -4.89 14.79 -37.91
C LYS A 98 -4.46 15.50 -36.63
N ALA A 99 -3.16 15.55 -36.34
CA ALA A 99 -2.65 16.19 -35.12
C ALA A 99 -3.01 17.69 -35.05
N THR A 100 -3.03 18.36 -36.21
CA THR A 100 -3.39 19.78 -36.33
C THR A 100 -4.88 20.02 -36.59
N LYS A 101 -5.70 18.97 -36.61
CA LYS A 101 -7.14 19.02 -36.92
C LYS A 101 -7.47 19.75 -38.24
N GLN A 102 -6.54 19.76 -39.20
CA GLN A 102 -6.80 20.23 -40.57
C GLN A 102 -7.73 19.27 -41.32
N ILE A 103 -7.83 18.03 -40.83
CA ILE A 103 -8.89 17.09 -41.16
C ILE A 103 -9.48 16.53 -39.86
N ASP A 104 -10.70 16.00 -39.95
CA ASP A 104 -11.44 15.54 -38.76
C ASP A 104 -10.66 14.55 -37.91
N HIS A 105 -10.46 14.87 -36.64
CA HIS A 105 -9.81 14.01 -35.66
C HIS A 105 -10.62 14.02 -34.38
N GLU A 106 -11.10 12.85 -33.95
CA GLU A 106 -11.89 12.68 -32.72
C GLU A 106 -11.12 13.15 -31.49
N GLY A 107 -9.79 12.98 -31.49
CA GLY A 107 -8.91 13.46 -30.43
C GLY A 107 -8.76 14.98 -30.38
N GLY A 108 -9.35 15.74 -31.30
CA GLY A 108 -9.22 17.19 -31.37
C GLY A 108 -7.91 17.69 -31.96
N GLU A 109 -7.67 19.00 -31.85
CA GLU A 109 -6.38 19.61 -32.18
C GLU A 109 -5.41 19.29 -31.04
N ARG A 110 -4.28 18.66 -31.39
CA ARG A 110 -3.21 18.29 -30.46
C ARG A 110 -1.97 19.14 -30.66
N ILE A 111 -1.65 19.47 -31.92
CA ILE A 111 -0.50 20.29 -32.27
C ILE A 111 -1.01 21.50 -33.05
N LYS A 112 -0.54 22.70 -32.73
CA LYS A 112 -0.92 23.90 -33.49
C LYS A 112 -0.22 23.93 -34.86
N PRO A 113 -0.92 24.26 -35.97
CA PRO A 113 -0.29 24.49 -37.26
C PRO A 113 0.87 25.50 -37.16
N GLY A 114 2.03 25.17 -37.75
CA GLY A 114 3.20 26.06 -37.78
C GLY A 114 3.97 26.22 -36.46
N SER A 115 3.56 25.53 -35.40
CA SER A 115 4.29 25.45 -34.11
C SER A 115 5.68 24.83 -34.25
N HIS A 116 6.49 24.92 -33.19
CA HIS A 116 7.79 24.25 -33.15
C HIS A 116 7.64 22.73 -33.36
N ASP A 117 6.76 22.08 -32.59
CA ASP A 117 6.45 20.65 -32.71
C ASP A 117 6.04 20.24 -34.12
N PHE A 118 5.20 21.05 -34.78
CA PHE A 118 4.81 20.82 -36.18
C PHE A 118 6.01 20.81 -37.13
N LYS A 119 6.93 21.77 -36.96
CA LYS A 119 8.14 21.89 -37.78
C LYS A 119 9.09 20.72 -37.55
N VAL A 120 9.33 20.34 -36.29
CA VAL A 120 10.20 19.20 -35.94
C VAL A 120 9.67 17.90 -36.54
N LEU A 121 8.37 17.64 -36.43
CA LEU A 121 7.73 16.49 -37.07
C LEU A 121 7.86 16.51 -38.60
N SER A 122 7.61 17.65 -39.22
CA SER A 122 7.75 17.82 -40.69
C SER A 122 9.19 17.59 -41.15
N ASP A 123 10.16 18.17 -40.44
CA ASP A 123 11.59 18.07 -40.75
C ASP A 123 12.09 16.64 -40.58
N TRP A 124 11.65 15.93 -39.54
CA TRP A 124 11.98 14.50 -39.35
C TRP A 124 11.47 13.64 -40.50
N ILE A 125 10.24 13.86 -40.97
CA ILE A 125 9.69 13.17 -42.15
C ILE A 125 10.53 13.50 -43.40
N ARG A 126 10.92 14.77 -43.57
CA ARG A 126 11.75 15.22 -44.70
C ARG A 126 13.14 14.55 -44.70
N LEU A 127 13.70 14.30 -43.53
CA LEU A 127 14.98 13.60 -43.34
C LEU A 127 14.88 12.07 -43.53
N GLY A 128 13.74 11.56 -44.00
CA GLY A 128 13.52 10.14 -44.22
C GLY A 128 13.04 9.38 -42.98
N ALA A 129 12.57 10.10 -41.96
CA ALA A 129 12.03 9.55 -40.72
C ALA A 129 12.97 8.51 -40.07
N PRO A 130 14.21 8.87 -39.68
CA PRO A 130 15.11 7.94 -38.99
C PRO A 130 14.55 7.53 -37.61
N LEU A 131 14.68 6.25 -37.25
CA LEU A 131 14.33 5.75 -35.91
C LEU A 131 15.33 6.25 -34.86
N GLU A 132 16.61 6.01 -35.11
CA GLU A 132 17.75 6.41 -34.27
C GLU A 132 18.87 6.97 -35.13
N ILE A 133 19.78 7.72 -34.52
CA ILE A 133 21.03 8.19 -35.12
C ILE A 133 22.20 7.38 -34.54
N PRO A 134 23.27 7.08 -35.30
CA PRO A 134 24.43 6.38 -34.76
C PRO A 134 25.04 7.07 -33.54
N GLY A 135 25.23 6.32 -32.44
CA GLY A 135 25.79 6.85 -31.19
C GLY A 135 24.80 7.72 -30.38
N GLU A 136 23.52 7.72 -30.74
CA GLU A 136 22.50 8.49 -30.06
C GLU A 136 22.38 8.09 -28.57
N PRO A 137 22.43 9.07 -27.64
CA PRO A 137 22.39 8.76 -26.23
C PRO A 137 20.98 8.36 -25.80
N THR A 138 20.91 7.49 -24.80
CA THR A 138 19.65 6.90 -24.31
C THR A 138 19.17 7.61 -23.06
N LEU A 139 17.86 7.85 -22.94
CA LEU A 139 17.26 8.44 -21.74
C LEU A 139 17.46 7.53 -20.53
N GLN A 140 18.16 8.01 -19.51
CA GLN A 140 18.42 7.26 -18.29
C GLN A 140 17.44 7.62 -17.17
N SER A 141 17.21 8.91 -16.93
CA SER A 141 16.35 9.38 -15.83
C SER A 141 15.82 10.79 -16.08
N ILE A 142 14.88 11.22 -15.24
CA ILE A 142 14.47 12.62 -15.13
C ILE A 142 14.61 13.12 -13.70
N SER A 143 14.79 14.42 -13.53
CA SER A 143 14.75 15.10 -12.23
C SER A 143 13.81 16.30 -12.29
N ALA A 144 12.95 16.43 -11.29
CA ALA A 144 12.07 17.59 -11.12
C ALA A 144 12.66 18.55 -10.08
N LYS A 145 12.76 19.84 -10.41
CA LYS A 145 13.19 20.90 -9.50
C LYS A 145 12.05 21.87 -9.25
N PRO A 146 11.72 22.19 -7.99
CA PRO A 146 12.35 21.70 -6.76
C PRO A 146 11.99 20.22 -6.46
N GLU A 147 12.97 19.43 -6.02
CA GLU A 147 12.74 18.01 -5.64
C GLU A 147 11.97 17.91 -4.32
N ARG A 148 12.30 18.77 -3.36
CA ARG A 148 11.57 18.96 -2.11
C ARG A 148 11.59 20.43 -1.71
N GLY A 149 10.47 20.93 -1.18
CA GLY A 149 10.43 22.26 -0.60
C GLY A 149 9.27 22.47 0.36
N SER A 150 9.36 23.55 1.14
CA SER A 150 8.32 24.00 2.05
C SER A 150 7.76 25.33 1.57
N TYR A 151 6.45 25.43 1.42
CA TYR A 151 5.81 26.53 0.69
C TYR A 151 4.62 27.11 1.46
N ARG A 152 4.41 28.42 1.33
CA ARG A 152 3.27 29.09 1.96
C ARG A 152 1.97 28.66 1.27
N LYS A 153 0.87 28.66 2.02
CA LYS A 153 -0.47 28.41 1.48
C LYS A 153 -0.80 29.35 0.33
N GLY A 154 -1.34 28.82 -0.76
CA GLY A 154 -1.64 29.57 -1.98
C GLY A 154 -0.43 29.96 -2.84
N GLN A 155 0.80 29.68 -2.39
CA GLN A 155 2.01 29.99 -3.16
C GLN A 155 2.00 29.24 -4.49
N ARG A 156 2.43 29.93 -5.56
CA ARG A 156 2.67 29.34 -6.87
C ARG A 156 4.17 29.17 -7.09
N GLN A 157 4.55 28.05 -7.71
CA GLN A 157 5.95 27.72 -7.97
C GLN A 157 6.04 26.89 -9.26
N PRO A 158 6.86 27.27 -10.25
CA PRO A 158 7.10 26.41 -11.42
C PRO A 158 7.96 25.20 -11.05
N ILE A 159 7.71 24.09 -11.74
CA ILE A 159 8.54 22.88 -11.71
C ILE A 159 9.33 22.82 -13.02
N GLU A 160 10.65 22.73 -12.92
CA GLU A 160 11.53 22.49 -14.05
C GLU A 160 11.91 21.00 -14.09
N VAL A 161 11.79 20.39 -15.26
CA VAL A 161 12.11 18.97 -15.46
C VAL A 161 13.31 18.84 -16.37
N THR A 162 14.33 18.12 -15.91
CA THR A 162 15.55 17.84 -16.68
C THR A 162 15.65 16.34 -16.97
N ALA A 163 15.78 15.97 -18.24
CA ALA A 163 16.15 14.63 -18.68
C ALA A 163 17.66 14.45 -18.69
N HIS A 164 18.13 13.29 -18.23
CA HIS A 164 19.54 12.89 -18.17
C HIS A 164 19.78 11.69 -19.09
N PHE A 165 20.79 11.79 -19.95
CA PHE A 165 21.08 10.80 -20.99
C PHE A 165 22.39 10.04 -20.73
N SER A 166 22.57 8.91 -21.42
CA SER A 166 23.69 7.97 -21.20
C SER A 166 25.09 8.52 -21.50
N ASP A 167 25.19 9.59 -22.27
CA ASP A 167 26.44 10.32 -22.54
C ASP A 167 26.73 11.43 -21.51
N GLY A 168 25.88 11.56 -20.49
CA GLY A 168 25.94 12.62 -19.49
C GLY A 168 25.31 13.94 -19.92
N SER A 169 24.79 14.05 -21.15
CA SER A 169 24.05 15.22 -21.60
C SER A 169 22.72 15.38 -20.86
N LYS A 170 22.22 16.62 -20.80
CA LYS A 170 20.99 16.98 -20.10
C LYS A 170 20.13 17.90 -20.96
N ARG A 171 18.82 17.71 -20.93
CA ARG A 171 17.85 18.55 -21.64
C ARG A 171 16.73 18.97 -20.69
N VAL A 172 16.32 20.24 -20.74
CA VAL A 172 15.09 20.68 -20.07
C VAL A 172 13.91 20.21 -20.93
N VAL A 173 12.98 19.49 -20.32
CA VAL A 173 11.89 18.79 -21.01
C VAL A 173 10.51 19.08 -20.41
N THR A 174 10.42 20.12 -19.57
CA THR A 174 9.20 20.50 -18.83
C THR A 174 7.95 20.55 -19.71
N GLU A 175 8.07 21.11 -20.92
CA GLU A 175 6.94 21.30 -21.85
C GLU A 175 6.36 19.98 -22.41
N TYR A 176 7.13 18.90 -22.34
CA TYR A 176 6.75 17.57 -22.82
C TYR A 176 6.40 16.61 -21.66
N CYS A 177 6.31 17.13 -20.43
CA CYS A 177 6.03 16.33 -19.25
C CYS A 177 4.53 16.29 -18.93
N GLU A 178 4.08 15.15 -18.43
CA GLU A 178 2.76 15.03 -17.79
C GLU A 178 2.91 15.25 -16.28
N PHE A 179 2.06 16.10 -15.71
CA PHE A 179 2.04 16.39 -14.28
C PHE A 179 0.77 15.84 -13.63
N GLN A 180 0.91 15.17 -12.49
CA GLN A 180 -0.21 14.66 -11.71
C GLN A 180 -0.07 15.04 -10.24
N SER A 181 -1.17 15.41 -9.59
CA SER A 181 -1.24 15.59 -8.14
C SER A 181 -2.33 14.70 -7.53
N PRO A 182 -1.96 13.57 -6.90
CA PRO A 182 -2.93 12.65 -6.30
C PRO A 182 -3.75 13.28 -5.16
N LEU A 183 -3.16 14.21 -4.41
CA LEU A 183 -3.78 14.86 -3.24
C LEU A 183 -3.90 16.37 -3.46
N GLN A 184 -4.86 16.75 -4.29
CA GLN A 184 -5.09 18.14 -4.70
C GLN A 184 -5.44 19.11 -3.54
N SER A 185 -5.76 18.60 -2.35
CA SER A 185 -5.97 19.39 -1.13
C SER A 185 -4.68 20.04 -0.61
N PHE A 186 -3.52 19.42 -0.86
CA PHE A 186 -2.20 19.92 -0.43
C PHE A 186 -1.51 20.70 -1.53
N VAL A 187 -1.59 20.23 -2.78
CA VAL A 187 -0.96 20.90 -3.93
C VAL A 187 -1.67 20.56 -5.23
N LYS A 188 -1.87 21.53 -6.11
CA LYS A 188 -2.35 21.36 -7.49
C LYS A 188 -1.22 21.65 -8.46
N VAL A 189 -1.28 21.13 -9.67
CA VAL A 189 -0.29 21.40 -10.74
C VAL A 189 -1.02 21.57 -12.07
N SER A 190 -0.63 22.56 -12.87
CA SER A 190 -1.15 22.75 -14.22
C SER A 190 -0.42 21.90 -15.25
N GLU A 191 -0.93 21.85 -16.49
CA GLU A 191 -0.30 21.13 -17.61
C GLU A 191 1.09 21.70 -17.94
N GLU A 192 1.33 22.99 -17.69
CA GLU A 192 2.62 23.66 -17.91
C GLU A 192 3.60 23.48 -16.73
N GLY A 193 3.28 22.65 -15.75
CA GLY A 193 4.15 22.40 -14.60
C GLY A 193 4.14 23.52 -13.55
N LEU A 194 3.11 24.37 -13.52
CA LEU A 194 2.95 25.38 -12.46
C LEU A 194 2.20 24.79 -11.27
N MET A 195 2.90 24.58 -10.15
CA MET A 195 2.25 24.12 -8.92
C MET A 195 1.63 25.27 -8.12
N GLN A 196 0.50 24.97 -7.47
CA GLN A 196 -0.22 25.87 -6.56
C GLN A 196 -0.50 25.14 -5.25
N VAL A 197 0.04 25.67 -4.16
CA VAL A 197 -0.06 25.06 -2.83
C VAL A 197 -1.43 25.30 -2.22
N GLY A 198 -2.01 24.25 -1.65
CA GLY A 198 -3.32 24.26 -1.01
C GLY A 198 -3.32 24.98 0.33
N ASN A 199 -4.48 24.94 0.99
CA ASN A 199 -4.70 25.61 2.28
C ASN A 199 -4.64 24.66 3.49
N THR A 200 -4.39 23.37 3.26
CA THR A 200 -4.31 22.35 4.31
C THR A 200 -2.85 22.10 4.67
N PRO A 201 -2.44 22.22 5.94
CA PRO A 201 -1.09 21.82 6.36
C PRO A 201 -0.84 20.32 6.15
N GLY A 202 0.38 19.94 5.78
CA GLY A 202 0.74 18.56 5.52
C GLY A 202 1.72 18.41 4.35
N ASP A 203 1.85 17.21 3.82
CA ASP A 203 2.71 16.93 2.66
C ASP A 203 1.87 16.60 1.42
N GLY A 204 2.18 17.29 0.34
CA GLY A 204 1.70 17.02 -1.01
C GLY A 204 2.81 16.46 -1.90
N VAL A 205 2.39 15.82 -2.99
CA VAL A 205 3.29 15.21 -3.96
C VAL A 205 2.81 15.51 -5.36
N ILE A 206 3.76 15.87 -6.22
CA ILE A 206 3.55 16.01 -7.66
C ILE A 206 4.38 14.95 -8.36
N ILE A 207 3.70 14.16 -9.17
CA ILE A 207 4.30 13.14 -10.03
C ILE A 207 4.55 13.80 -11.39
N VAL A 208 5.76 13.64 -11.89
CA VAL A 208 6.18 14.15 -13.19
C VAL A 208 6.55 12.96 -14.06
N ARG A 209 5.96 12.85 -15.24
CA ARG A 209 6.32 11.83 -16.23
C ARG A 209 6.89 12.47 -17.48
N TYR A 210 7.95 11.88 -18.00
CA TYR A 210 8.49 12.16 -19.32
C TYR A 210 8.81 10.82 -19.98
N LEU A 211 8.09 10.48 -21.06
CA LEU A 211 8.14 9.15 -21.67
C LEU A 211 7.91 8.04 -20.61
N ASP A 212 8.82 7.07 -20.56
CA ASP A 212 8.86 5.94 -19.64
C ASP A 212 9.65 6.23 -18.36
N ARG A 213 9.89 7.50 -18.02
CA ARG A 213 10.57 7.93 -16.79
C ARG A 213 9.65 8.76 -15.91
N VAL A 214 9.79 8.56 -14.60
CA VAL A 214 9.02 9.26 -13.56
C VAL A 214 9.96 9.94 -12.58
N ALA A 215 9.61 11.15 -12.16
CA ALA A 215 10.19 11.85 -11.03
C ALA A 215 9.09 12.38 -10.12
N VAL A 216 9.49 12.78 -8.91
CA VAL A 216 8.57 13.27 -7.89
C VAL A 216 9.09 14.59 -7.32
N SER A 217 8.18 15.55 -7.13
CA SER A 217 8.40 16.78 -6.36
C SER A 217 7.57 16.75 -5.08
N ARG A 218 8.23 16.88 -3.92
CA ARG A 218 7.61 16.83 -2.59
C ARG A 218 7.37 18.24 -2.04
N VAL A 219 6.15 18.49 -1.58
CA VAL A 219 5.68 19.81 -1.18
C VAL A 219 5.23 19.76 0.27
N ALA A 220 5.95 20.39 1.18
CA ALA A 220 5.51 20.57 2.56
C ALA A 220 4.72 21.89 2.69
N VAL A 221 3.54 21.80 3.31
CA VAL A 221 2.67 22.94 3.63
C VAL A 221 2.76 23.20 5.14
N PRO A 222 3.41 24.29 5.58
CA PRO A 222 3.53 24.61 7.00
C PRO A 222 2.19 24.80 7.70
N PRO A 223 2.13 24.57 9.02
CA PRO A 223 0.96 24.85 9.82
C PRO A 223 0.68 26.35 9.96
N ASP A 224 -0.58 26.69 10.21
CA ASP A 224 -1.00 28.08 10.47
C ASP A 224 -0.44 28.62 11.80
N ARG A 225 -0.23 27.72 12.76
CA ARG A 225 0.25 28.04 14.10
C ARG A 225 1.35 27.07 14.47
N THR A 226 2.51 27.61 14.83
CA THR A 226 3.56 26.85 15.49
C THR A 226 3.33 26.88 17.00
N LEU A 227 3.36 25.72 17.63
CA LEU A 227 3.24 25.59 19.08
C LEU A 227 4.63 25.69 19.71
N PRO A 228 4.75 26.21 20.96
CA PRO A 228 6.05 26.37 21.59
C PRO A 228 6.72 25.02 21.80
N LYS A 229 8.05 24.94 21.58
CA LYS A 229 8.83 23.69 21.76
C LYS A 229 8.65 23.06 23.15
N SER A 230 8.40 23.88 24.17
CA SER A 230 8.10 23.42 25.54
C SER A 230 6.84 22.57 25.64
N ALA A 231 5.84 22.78 24.76
CA ALA A 231 4.62 21.97 24.72
C ALA A 231 4.89 20.55 24.24
N TYR A 232 5.89 20.35 23.37
CA TYR A 232 6.31 19.02 22.92
C TYR A 232 7.28 18.35 23.90
N ALA A 233 8.15 19.14 24.54
CA ALA A 233 9.13 18.63 25.49
C ALA A 233 8.49 18.06 26.78
N SER A 234 7.27 18.48 27.12
CA SER A 234 6.52 17.95 28.26
C SER A 234 5.70 16.69 27.94
N LEU A 235 5.65 16.26 26.67
CA LEU A 235 4.93 15.07 26.28
C LEU A 235 5.62 13.81 26.82
N PRO A 236 4.85 12.78 27.24
CA PRO A 236 5.42 11.52 27.68
C PRO A 236 6.19 10.85 26.54
N VAL A 237 7.37 10.33 26.86
CA VAL A 237 8.21 9.56 25.94
C VAL A 237 8.53 8.22 26.59
N ARG A 238 7.93 7.14 26.10
CA ARG A 238 8.15 5.78 26.58
C ARG A 238 9.16 5.04 25.72
N ASN A 239 9.19 5.32 24.42
CA ASN A 239 10.20 4.80 23.50
C ASN A 239 10.40 5.71 22.27
N GLU A 240 11.19 5.25 21.30
CA GLU A 240 11.55 6.04 20.11
C GLU A 240 10.35 6.38 19.20
N ILE A 241 9.28 5.57 19.21
CA ILE A 241 8.04 5.86 18.46
C ILE A 241 7.48 7.21 18.87
N ASP A 242 7.51 7.51 20.18
CA ASP A 242 6.99 8.75 20.73
C ASP A 242 7.87 9.93 20.30
N ARG A 243 9.20 9.80 20.38
CA ARG A 243 10.13 10.88 19.98
C ARG A 243 9.94 11.28 18.52
N LEU A 244 9.91 10.30 17.62
CA LEU A 244 9.77 10.53 16.18
C LEU A 244 8.37 11.05 15.82
N SER A 245 7.34 10.61 16.55
CA SER A 245 5.97 11.13 16.39
C SER A 245 5.83 12.57 16.89
N TRP A 246 6.40 12.90 18.06
CA TRP A 246 6.36 14.26 18.61
C TRP A 246 7.15 15.25 17.75
N LYS A 247 8.30 14.83 17.22
CA LYS A 247 9.05 15.62 16.23
C LYS A 247 8.17 15.95 15.03
N ARG A 248 7.50 14.93 14.46
CA ARG A 248 6.59 15.10 13.34
C ARG A 248 5.41 16.01 13.66
N PHE A 249 4.84 15.91 14.86
CA PHE A 249 3.74 16.76 15.29
C PHE A 249 4.16 18.23 15.47
N GLY A 250 5.41 18.47 15.86
CA GLY A 250 6.03 19.79 15.86
C GLY A 250 6.10 20.43 14.46
N GLU A 251 6.43 19.64 13.43
CA GLU A 251 6.44 20.09 12.04
C GLU A 251 5.04 20.43 11.53
N LEU A 252 4.03 19.72 12.03
CA LEU A 252 2.62 19.88 11.64
C LEU A 252 1.84 20.86 12.53
N GLY A 253 2.44 21.38 13.60
CA GLY A 253 1.78 22.30 14.53
C GLY A 253 0.60 21.69 15.30
N ILE A 254 0.59 20.38 15.49
CA ILE A 254 -0.48 19.64 16.21
C ILE A 254 0.04 19.08 17.54
N LEU A 255 -0.84 18.81 18.50
CA LEU A 255 -0.54 18.07 19.73
C LEU A 255 -1.28 16.74 19.75
N PRO A 256 -0.70 15.69 20.37
CA PRO A 256 -1.45 14.46 20.59
C PRO A 256 -2.66 14.69 21.49
N SER A 257 -3.68 13.86 21.32
CA SER A 257 -4.75 13.74 22.29
C SER A 257 -4.22 13.33 23.66
N LYS A 258 -4.99 13.65 24.71
CA LYS A 258 -4.64 13.26 26.09
C LYS A 258 -4.42 11.75 26.18
N PRO A 259 -3.62 11.26 27.14
CA PRO A 259 -3.52 9.83 27.42
C PRO A 259 -4.90 9.20 27.63
N CYS A 260 -5.09 8.00 27.10
CA CYS A 260 -6.29 7.20 27.33
C CYS A 260 -6.37 6.72 28.78
N SER A 261 -7.60 6.54 29.27
CA SER A 261 -7.89 5.92 30.54
C SER A 261 -7.43 4.45 30.57
N ASP A 262 -7.32 3.89 31.78
CA ASP A 262 -7.00 2.46 31.95
C ASP A 262 -8.06 1.54 31.34
N ALA A 263 -9.33 1.95 31.38
CA ALA A 263 -10.43 1.24 30.73
C ALA A 263 -10.26 1.19 29.20
N GLU A 264 -10.03 2.35 28.56
CA GLU A 264 -9.77 2.43 27.12
C GLU A 264 -8.53 1.58 26.76
N PHE A 265 -7.44 1.70 27.51
CA PHE A 265 -6.22 0.94 27.27
C PHE A 265 -6.44 -0.57 27.37
N LEU A 266 -7.08 -1.04 28.45
CA LEU A 266 -7.35 -2.46 28.68
C LEU A 266 -8.16 -3.05 27.54
N ARG A 267 -9.27 -2.41 27.17
CA ARG A 267 -10.14 -2.87 26.09
C ARG A 267 -9.38 -2.91 24.77
N ARG A 268 -8.70 -1.80 24.42
CA ARG A 268 -8.00 -1.65 23.15
C ARG A 268 -6.87 -2.65 22.98
N ALA A 269 -5.99 -2.74 23.98
CA ALA A 269 -4.87 -3.67 23.97
C ALA A 269 -5.34 -5.13 23.90
N SER A 270 -6.40 -5.51 24.63
CA SER A 270 -6.95 -6.86 24.58
C SER A 270 -7.50 -7.20 23.19
N LEU A 271 -8.30 -6.30 22.61
CA LEU A 271 -8.87 -6.51 21.28
C LEU A 271 -7.79 -6.54 20.18
N ASP A 272 -6.80 -5.66 20.24
CA ASP A 272 -5.75 -5.61 19.22
C ASP A 272 -4.74 -6.76 19.32
N ALA A 273 -4.42 -7.20 20.54
CA ALA A 273 -3.46 -8.27 20.76
C ALA A 273 -4.09 -9.65 20.55
N THR A 274 -5.27 -9.91 21.11
CA THR A 274 -5.86 -11.25 21.17
C THR A 274 -7.23 -11.35 20.50
N GLY A 275 -7.79 -10.25 19.99
CA GLY A 275 -9.14 -10.24 19.43
C GLY A 275 -10.25 -10.47 20.46
N HIS A 276 -9.96 -10.37 21.76
CA HIS A 276 -10.89 -10.72 22.84
C HIS A 276 -11.18 -9.56 23.78
N LEU A 277 -12.39 -9.57 24.33
CA LEU A 277 -12.72 -8.74 25.48
C LEU A 277 -12.11 -9.36 26.76
N PRO A 278 -11.56 -8.54 27.66
CA PRO A 278 -11.14 -9.02 28.97
C PRO A 278 -12.37 -9.51 29.75
N THR A 279 -12.21 -10.55 30.57
CA THR A 279 -13.28 -11.00 31.46
C THR A 279 -13.55 -9.93 32.53
N PRO A 280 -14.75 -9.87 33.13
CA PRO A 280 -15.04 -8.91 34.19
C PRO A 280 -14.11 -9.01 35.39
N GLU A 281 -13.67 -10.21 35.76
CA GLU A 281 -12.71 -10.43 36.85
C GLU A 281 -11.37 -9.78 36.52
N ARG A 282 -10.89 -9.97 35.28
CA ARG A 282 -9.64 -9.35 34.80
C ARG A 282 -9.78 -7.83 34.72
N ALA A 283 -10.91 -7.33 34.23
CA ALA A 283 -11.17 -5.91 34.13
C ALA A 283 -11.19 -5.24 35.52
N ARG A 284 -11.90 -5.81 36.50
CA ARG A 284 -11.88 -5.33 37.89
C ARG A 284 -10.46 -5.33 38.45
N ALA A 285 -9.73 -6.43 38.31
CA ALA A 285 -8.37 -6.55 38.81
C ALA A 285 -7.44 -5.47 38.24
N PHE A 286 -7.48 -5.24 36.92
CA PHE A 286 -6.64 -4.25 36.26
C PHE A 286 -7.03 -2.79 36.60
N LEU A 287 -8.32 -2.49 36.65
CA LEU A 287 -8.82 -1.15 36.95
C LEU A 287 -8.56 -0.74 38.39
N LEU A 288 -8.57 -1.70 39.31
CA LEU A 288 -8.32 -1.48 40.74
C LEU A 288 -6.84 -1.62 41.13
N ASP A 289 -5.97 -2.11 40.24
CA ASP A 289 -4.53 -2.21 40.50
C ASP A 289 -3.88 -0.81 40.53
N PRO A 290 -3.26 -0.39 41.65
CA PRO A 290 -2.58 0.90 41.76
C PRO A 290 -1.15 0.88 41.19
N ALA A 291 -0.63 -0.27 40.78
CA ALA A 291 0.75 -0.41 40.31
C ALA A 291 0.98 0.41 39.03
N LYS A 292 2.12 1.12 39.00
CA LYS A 292 2.49 2.00 37.89
C LYS A 292 2.87 1.24 36.61
N ASP A 293 3.25 -0.03 36.75
CA ASP A 293 3.72 -0.92 35.68
C ASP A 293 2.63 -1.87 35.15
N LYS A 294 1.37 -1.70 35.60
CA LYS A 294 0.28 -2.62 35.27
C LYS A 294 0.01 -2.73 33.77
N ARG A 295 0.24 -1.65 33.00
CA ARG A 295 0.05 -1.63 31.54
C ARG A 295 1.12 -2.48 30.86
N GLU A 296 2.37 -2.35 31.27
CA GLU A 296 3.51 -3.12 30.80
C GLU A 296 3.28 -4.62 31.08
N ARG A 297 2.87 -4.97 32.31
CA ARG A 297 2.53 -6.35 32.69
C ARG A 297 1.37 -6.91 31.84
N LEU A 298 0.30 -6.13 31.64
CA LEU A 298 -0.81 -6.52 30.78
C LEU A 298 -0.35 -6.79 29.34
N ILE A 299 0.53 -5.96 28.77
CA ILE A 299 1.05 -6.15 27.41
C ILE A 299 1.79 -7.49 27.30
N ASP A 300 2.66 -7.81 28.25
CA ASP A 300 3.40 -9.06 28.22
C ASP A 300 2.49 -10.28 28.39
N GLU A 301 1.47 -10.17 29.24
CA GLU A 301 0.44 -11.21 29.38
C GLU A 301 -0.35 -11.41 28.08
N LEU A 302 -0.80 -10.33 27.42
CA LEU A 302 -1.56 -10.40 26.18
C LEU A 302 -0.74 -10.98 25.01
N LEU A 303 0.55 -10.63 24.92
CA LEU A 303 1.44 -11.17 23.88
C LEU A 303 1.86 -12.62 24.17
N ALA A 304 1.78 -13.07 25.43
CA ALA A 304 1.98 -14.46 25.81
C ALA A 304 0.70 -15.33 25.66
N ASP A 305 -0.47 -14.70 25.56
CA ASP A 305 -1.76 -15.39 25.46
C ASP A 305 -1.83 -16.27 24.18
N PRO A 306 -2.21 -17.55 24.29
CA PRO A 306 -2.38 -18.44 23.12
C PRO A 306 -3.34 -17.90 22.05
N ASN A 307 -4.33 -17.09 22.43
CA ASN A 307 -5.30 -16.48 21.53
C ASN A 307 -4.67 -15.43 20.61
N TRP A 308 -3.53 -14.84 20.99
CA TRP A 308 -2.78 -13.94 20.11
C TRP A 308 -2.46 -14.62 18.77
N ALA A 309 -2.06 -15.89 18.81
CA ALA A 309 -1.68 -16.61 17.60
C ALA A 309 -2.88 -16.83 16.66
N ASP A 310 -4.03 -17.20 17.23
CA ASP A 310 -5.25 -17.39 16.44
C ASP A 310 -5.76 -16.08 15.85
N HIS A 311 -5.67 -14.97 16.61
CA HIS A 311 -6.05 -13.64 16.13
C HIS A 311 -5.13 -13.15 15.01
N TRP A 312 -3.82 -13.12 15.22
CA TRP A 312 -2.90 -12.57 14.22
C TRP A 312 -2.75 -13.47 12.99
N ALA A 313 -2.85 -14.79 13.12
CA ALA A 313 -2.83 -15.69 11.97
C ALA A 313 -3.93 -15.37 10.94
N THR A 314 -5.11 -14.89 11.36
CA THR A 314 -6.19 -14.51 10.42
C THR A 314 -5.74 -13.42 9.44
N LYS A 315 -4.93 -12.46 9.91
CA LYS A 315 -4.45 -11.34 9.09
C LYS A 315 -3.51 -11.80 7.97
N TRP A 316 -2.66 -12.80 8.27
CA TRP A 316 -1.81 -13.40 7.24
C TRP A 316 -2.58 -14.39 6.37
N ARG A 317 -3.55 -15.10 6.93
CA ARG A 317 -4.46 -15.95 6.16
C ARG A 317 -5.12 -15.14 5.04
N ASP A 318 -5.66 -13.96 5.31
CA ASP A 318 -6.37 -13.17 4.29
C ASP A 318 -5.50 -12.68 3.12
N ILE A 319 -4.18 -12.68 3.29
CA ILE A 319 -3.23 -12.29 2.24
C ILE A 319 -2.44 -13.47 1.66
N THR A 320 -2.63 -14.69 2.16
CA THR A 320 -1.89 -15.90 1.73
C THR A 320 -2.79 -17.05 1.31
N VAL A 321 -3.95 -17.21 1.94
CA VAL A 321 -4.90 -18.29 1.68
C VAL A 321 -5.85 -17.86 0.59
N GLY A 322 -5.58 -18.32 -0.63
CA GLY A 322 -6.41 -18.06 -1.80
C GLY A 322 -7.68 -18.92 -1.87
N ASN A 323 -8.26 -18.95 -3.07
CA ASN A 323 -9.59 -19.50 -3.31
C ASN A 323 -9.65 -21.03 -3.12
N THR A 324 -10.47 -21.49 -2.19
CA THR A 324 -10.70 -22.93 -1.94
C THR A 324 -11.15 -23.72 -3.18
N GLN A 325 -11.80 -23.08 -4.16
CA GLN A 325 -12.16 -23.69 -5.44
C GLN A 325 -10.95 -23.91 -6.36
N ARG A 326 -9.92 -23.05 -6.28
CA ARG A 326 -8.67 -23.19 -7.04
C ARG A 326 -7.64 -24.06 -6.32
N ILE A 327 -7.58 -23.98 -5.00
CA ILE A 327 -6.52 -24.65 -4.24
C ILE A 327 -6.97 -26.05 -3.82
N GLY A 328 -8.24 -26.21 -3.45
CA GLY A 328 -8.79 -27.37 -2.76
C GLY A 328 -8.95 -27.13 -1.25
N VAL A 329 -9.97 -27.75 -0.65
CA VAL A 329 -10.35 -27.54 0.75
C VAL A 329 -9.25 -27.97 1.72
N LYS A 330 -8.66 -29.16 1.51
CA LYS A 330 -7.63 -29.72 2.39
C LYS A 330 -6.31 -28.92 2.38
N PRO A 331 -5.72 -28.55 1.22
CA PRO A 331 -4.53 -27.69 1.21
C PRO A 331 -4.75 -26.34 1.91
N VAL A 332 -5.94 -25.72 1.74
CA VAL A 332 -6.28 -24.47 2.44
C VAL A 332 -6.30 -24.66 3.96
N TYR A 333 -6.93 -25.73 4.44
CA TYR A 333 -6.92 -26.08 5.87
C TYR A 333 -5.50 -26.31 6.40
N LEU A 334 -4.65 -27.02 5.65
CA LEU A 334 -3.26 -27.28 6.05
C LEU A 334 -2.41 -26.01 6.08
N LEU A 335 -2.62 -25.08 5.14
CA LEU A 335 -1.95 -23.79 5.13
C LEU A 335 -2.37 -22.94 6.33
N ASP A 336 -3.68 -22.81 6.61
CA ASP A 336 -4.18 -22.09 7.78
C ASP A 336 -3.60 -22.64 9.09
N HIS A 337 -3.60 -23.97 9.26
CA HIS A 337 -3.03 -24.61 10.44
C HIS A 337 -1.50 -24.43 10.54
N TRP A 338 -0.79 -24.41 9.41
CA TRP A 338 0.64 -24.08 9.38
C TRP A 338 0.88 -22.63 9.80
N ILE A 339 0.13 -21.66 9.27
CA ILE A 339 0.25 -20.24 9.65
C ILE A 339 0.01 -20.09 11.17
N ARG A 340 -1.11 -20.62 11.69
CA ARG A 340 -1.45 -20.55 13.12
C ARG A 340 -0.36 -21.12 14.02
N ARG A 341 0.26 -22.24 13.62
CA ARG A 341 1.39 -22.82 14.34
C ARG A 341 2.61 -21.91 14.31
N LYS A 342 2.95 -21.32 13.15
CA LYS A 342 4.08 -20.38 13.06
C LYS A 342 3.92 -19.16 13.94
N PHE A 343 2.69 -18.63 14.03
CA PHE A 343 2.37 -17.61 15.02
C PHE A 343 2.55 -18.17 16.42
N ARG A 344 1.91 -19.28 16.79
CA ARG A 344 2.01 -19.86 18.14
C ARG A 344 3.44 -20.08 18.62
N ASP A 345 4.31 -20.55 17.73
CA ASP A 345 5.72 -20.82 18.01
C ASP A 345 6.60 -19.54 18.02
N ASN A 346 5.99 -18.38 17.75
CA ASN A 346 6.64 -17.08 17.55
C ASN A 346 7.81 -17.18 16.56
N THR A 347 7.58 -17.85 15.42
CA THR A 347 8.63 -18.05 14.41
C THR A 347 9.09 -16.69 13.87
N PRO A 348 10.42 -16.42 13.83
CA PRO A 348 10.97 -15.24 13.16
C PRO A 348 10.40 -15.04 11.76
N TYR A 349 10.05 -13.82 11.40
CA TYR A 349 9.29 -13.57 10.17
C TYR A 349 10.09 -13.88 8.89
N ASP A 350 11.41 -13.71 8.92
CA ASP A 350 12.31 -14.13 7.84
C ASP A 350 12.23 -15.65 7.60
N GLN A 351 12.16 -16.45 8.67
CA GLN A 351 12.00 -17.91 8.59
C GLN A 351 10.61 -18.30 8.12
N PHE A 352 9.57 -17.61 8.60
CA PHE A 352 8.20 -17.79 8.09
C PHE A 352 8.15 -17.61 6.57
N VAL A 353 8.75 -16.51 6.06
CA VAL A 353 8.76 -16.20 4.62
C VAL A 353 9.63 -17.19 3.85
N ARG A 354 10.78 -17.59 4.39
CA ARG A 354 11.64 -18.61 3.79
C ARG A 354 10.92 -19.92 3.60
N GLU A 355 10.32 -20.45 4.65
CA GLU A 355 9.59 -21.71 4.60
C GLU A 355 8.41 -21.65 3.63
N LEU A 356 7.70 -20.51 3.58
CA LEU A 356 6.58 -20.31 2.66
C LEU A 356 7.04 -20.26 1.19
N LEU A 357 8.04 -19.43 0.87
CA LEU A 357 8.47 -19.16 -0.50
C LEU A 357 9.45 -20.17 -1.08
N THR A 358 9.98 -21.09 -0.26
CA THR A 358 10.81 -22.21 -0.73
C THR A 358 10.11 -23.56 -0.61
N ALA A 359 8.84 -23.57 -0.19
CA ALA A 359 8.05 -24.78 0.02
C ALA A 359 8.07 -25.70 -1.20
N GLN A 360 8.20 -26.99 -0.91
CA GLN A 360 8.11 -28.13 -1.84
C GLN A 360 7.43 -29.29 -1.10
N GLY A 361 6.89 -30.25 -1.83
CA GLY A 361 6.22 -31.42 -1.25
C GLY A 361 4.83 -31.63 -1.80
N ASN A 362 3.97 -32.25 -1.00
CA ASN A 362 2.65 -32.71 -1.43
C ASN A 362 1.56 -31.79 -0.87
N SER A 363 0.64 -31.35 -1.71
CA SER A 363 -0.43 -30.40 -1.32
C SER A 363 -1.40 -30.92 -0.25
N HIS A 364 -1.45 -32.23 -0.01
CA HIS A 364 -2.28 -32.87 1.02
C HIS A 364 -1.52 -33.20 2.30
N ARG A 365 -0.25 -32.80 2.40
CA ARG A 365 0.63 -33.01 3.58
C ARG A 365 1.31 -31.71 4.00
N ASP A 366 1.78 -30.94 3.04
CA ASP A 366 2.70 -29.82 3.22
C ASP A 366 1.95 -28.49 2.98
N GLY A 367 1.39 -27.90 4.03
CA GLY A 367 0.50 -26.72 3.97
C GLY A 367 1.01 -25.55 3.12
N PRO A 368 2.27 -25.08 3.27
CA PRO A 368 2.86 -24.03 2.43
C PRO A 368 2.79 -24.27 0.92
N VAL A 369 2.70 -25.53 0.47
CA VAL A 369 2.56 -25.86 -0.96
C VAL A 369 1.25 -25.34 -1.57
N ALA A 370 0.25 -25.05 -0.73
CA ALA A 370 -1.01 -24.44 -1.17
C ALA A 370 -0.80 -23.08 -1.86
N LEU A 371 0.25 -22.32 -1.50
CA LEU A 371 0.58 -21.06 -2.16
C LEU A 371 0.89 -21.27 -3.65
N TRP A 372 1.66 -22.30 -3.99
CA TRP A 372 2.00 -22.63 -5.39
C TRP A 372 0.79 -23.13 -6.19
N ARG A 373 -0.16 -23.77 -5.52
CA ARG A 373 -1.42 -24.19 -6.15
C ARG A 373 -2.31 -23.02 -6.52
N ASP A 374 -2.29 -21.94 -5.74
CA ASP A 374 -3.02 -20.70 -6.04
C ASP A 374 -2.29 -19.88 -7.10
N GLN A 375 -0.99 -19.64 -6.88
CA GLN A 375 -0.13 -18.80 -7.71
C GLN A 375 0.75 -19.67 -8.63
N ARG A 376 0.11 -20.47 -9.50
CA ARG A 376 0.80 -21.44 -10.37
C ARG A 376 1.69 -20.79 -11.42
N ASP A 377 1.28 -19.60 -11.86
CA ASP A 377 1.95 -18.85 -12.90
C ASP A 377 3.12 -18.03 -12.30
N PRO A 378 4.35 -18.16 -12.84
CA PRO A 378 5.51 -17.41 -12.34
C PRO A 378 5.32 -15.89 -12.35
N GLU A 379 4.54 -15.36 -13.29
CA GLU A 379 4.25 -13.93 -13.40
C GLU A 379 3.30 -13.47 -12.29
N MET A 380 2.23 -14.24 -12.01
CA MET A 380 1.35 -13.98 -10.87
C MET A 380 2.12 -14.07 -9.55
N MET A 381 3.01 -15.05 -9.40
CA MET A 381 3.85 -15.17 -8.20
C MET A 381 4.80 -13.97 -8.03
N SER A 382 5.32 -13.42 -9.13
CA SER A 382 6.12 -12.18 -9.13
C SER A 382 5.35 -11.01 -8.50
N ALA A 383 4.13 -10.75 -8.99
CA ALA A 383 3.26 -9.70 -8.45
C ALA A 383 2.94 -9.94 -6.98
N TYR A 384 2.57 -11.17 -6.64
CA TYR A 384 2.20 -11.58 -5.29
C TYR A 384 3.35 -11.35 -4.29
N VAL A 385 4.54 -11.90 -4.55
CA VAL A 385 5.68 -11.79 -3.62
C VAL A 385 6.12 -10.33 -3.48
N SER A 386 6.17 -9.59 -4.59
CA SER A 386 6.55 -8.18 -4.57
C SER A 386 5.57 -7.34 -3.74
N ARG A 387 4.27 -7.54 -3.93
CA ARG A 387 3.24 -6.78 -3.21
C ARG A 387 3.20 -7.14 -1.73
N ILE A 388 3.16 -8.44 -1.40
CA ILE A 388 2.93 -8.90 -0.02
C ILE A 388 4.17 -8.70 0.85
N PHE A 389 5.36 -9.04 0.36
CA PHE A 389 6.58 -9.05 1.17
C PHE A 389 7.48 -7.83 0.96
N LEU A 390 7.38 -7.14 -0.17
CA LEU A 390 8.19 -5.93 -0.43
C LEU A 390 7.35 -4.64 -0.39
N GLY A 391 6.01 -4.74 -0.40
CA GLY A 391 5.14 -3.57 -0.49
C GLY A 391 5.26 -2.85 -1.85
N VAL A 392 5.77 -3.52 -2.88
CA VAL A 392 6.00 -2.98 -4.21
C VAL A 392 4.98 -3.60 -5.18
N ARG A 393 4.13 -2.75 -5.77
CA ARG A 393 3.10 -3.19 -6.72
C ARG A 393 3.64 -3.19 -8.14
N LEU A 394 3.97 -4.38 -8.65
CA LEU A 394 4.47 -4.57 -10.02
C LEU A 394 3.36 -4.92 -11.02
N ASP A 395 2.11 -5.06 -10.59
CA ASP A 395 1.00 -5.57 -11.40
C ASP A 395 0.83 -4.78 -12.72
N CYS A 396 0.89 -3.45 -12.66
CA CYS A 396 0.80 -2.60 -13.85
C CYS A 396 1.99 -2.81 -14.80
N ALA A 397 3.16 -3.18 -14.26
CA ALA A 397 4.38 -3.46 -15.02
C ALA A 397 4.27 -4.72 -15.89
N LYS A 398 3.25 -5.58 -15.67
CA LYS A 398 3.04 -6.81 -16.46
C LYS A 398 2.86 -6.53 -17.95
N CYS A 399 2.02 -5.54 -18.27
CA CYS A 399 1.58 -5.28 -19.65
C CYS A 399 2.31 -4.08 -20.28
N HIS A 400 2.72 -3.11 -19.47
CA HIS A 400 3.39 -1.88 -19.89
C HIS A 400 4.22 -1.32 -18.73
N HIS A 401 5.03 -0.28 -18.92
CA HIS A 401 5.74 0.36 -17.81
C HIS A 401 4.75 0.98 -16.80
N HIS A 402 5.05 0.89 -15.51
CA HIS A 402 4.14 1.40 -14.48
C HIS A 402 3.88 2.90 -14.71
N PRO A 403 2.62 3.38 -14.74
CA PRO A 403 2.35 4.76 -15.11
C PRO A 403 3.03 5.75 -14.16
N SER A 404 2.84 5.60 -12.86
CA SER A 404 3.32 6.58 -11.88
C SER A 404 4.62 6.20 -11.18
N GLU A 405 5.31 5.14 -11.60
CA GLU A 405 6.46 4.60 -10.87
C GLU A 405 7.62 4.23 -11.78
N LYS A 406 8.79 3.99 -11.17
CA LYS A 406 10.02 3.61 -11.86
C LYS A 406 10.04 2.17 -12.40
N TRP A 407 9.01 1.38 -12.16
CA TRP A 407 9.00 -0.06 -12.47
C TRP A 407 8.70 -0.31 -13.95
N GLY A 408 9.64 -0.98 -14.62
CA GLY A 408 9.49 -1.37 -16.03
C GLY A 408 8.98 -2.80 -16.21
N GLN A 409 8.60 -3.12 -17.45
CA GLN A 409 8.15 -4.47 -17.79
C GLN A 409 9.27 -5.51 -17.57
N ASP A 410 10.52 -5.13 -17.86
CA ASP A 410 11.70 -5.94 -17.53
C ASP A 410 11.76 -6.32 -16.05
N ASP A 411 11.52 -5.39 -15.12
CA ASP A 411 11.57 -5.69 -13.68
C ASP A 411 10.53 -6.74 -13.28
N TYR A 412 9.34 -6.69 -13.88
CA TYR A 412 8.26 -7.65 -13.63
C TYR A 412 8.66 -9.07 -14.05
N TYR A 413 9.16 -9.25 -15.28
CA TYR A 413 9.52 -10.57 -15.81
C TYR A 413 10.87 -11.07 -15.30
N GLN A 414 11.79 -10.18 -14.90
CA GLN A 414 13.02 -10.54 -14.18
C GLN A 414 12.71 -11.09 -12.78
N MET A 415 11.73 -10.52 -12.09
CA MET A 415 11.23 -11.08 -10.83
C MET A 415 10.48 -12.41 -11.07
N ALA A 416 9.70 -12.53 -12.14
CA ALA A 416 9.05 -13.79 -12.51
C ALA A 416 10.05 -14.93 -12.81
N ALA A 417 11.25 -14.61 -13.29
CA ALA A 417 12.29 -15.60 -13.58
C ALA A 417 12.75 -16.40 -12.35
N PHE A 418 12.53 -15.91 -11.12
CA PHE A 418 12.81 -16.68 -9.91
C PHE A 418 11.88 -17.88 -9.71
N PHE A 419 10.68 -17.87 -10.29
CA PHE A 419 9.62 -18.85 -9.98
C PHE A 419 9.41 -19.91 -11.07
N ASN A 420 10.02 -19.73 -12.25
CA ASN A 420 9.79 -20.58 -13.41
C ASN A 420 10.45 -21.98 -13.33
N CYS A 421 11.16 -22.26 -12.24
CA CYS A 421 11.76 -23.58 -11.96
C CYS A 421 10.87 -24.46 -11.07
N MET A 422 9.66 -24.02 -10.72
CA MET A 422 8.70 -24.85 -10.01
C MET A 422 7.94 -25.77 -10.97
N LYS A 423 7.95 -27.07 -10.66
CA LYS A 423 7.19 -28.10 -11.37
C LYS A 423 6.12 -28.69 -10.47
N SER A 424 5.09 -29.22 -11.09
CA SER A 424 4.03 -29.94 -10.40
C SER A 424 3.58 -31.17 -11.18
N LYS A 425 3.12 -32.18 -10.45
CA LYS A 425 2.52 -33.41 -10.99
C LYS A 425 1.34 -33.84 -10.12
N GLY A 426 0.23 -34.16 -10.77
CA GLY A 426 -1.00 -34.65 -10.13
C GLY A 426 -2.21 -34.47 -11.04
N GLN A 427 -3.39 -34.87 -10.58
CA GLN A 427 -4.62 -34.84 -11.38
C GLN A 427 -5.27 -33.44 -11.48
N GLY A 428 -4.69 -32.41 -10.85
CA GLY A 428 -5.22 -31.07 -10.93
C GLY A 428 -6.32 -30.79 -9.90
N ILE A 429 -7.20 -29.88 -10.29
CA ILE A 429 -8.37 -29.47 -9.51
C ILE A 429 -9.59 -30.08 -10.21
N SER A 430 -10.26 -31.03 -9.55
CA SER A 430 -11.57 -31.52 -10.01
C SER A 430 -12.67 -30.78 -9.25
N ALA A 431 -13.50 -30.03 -9.98
CA ALA A 431 -14.73 -29.50 -9.40
C ALA A 431 -15.69 -30.67 -9.08
N PRO A 432 -16.43 -30.66 -7.95
CA PRO A 432 -16.68 -29.51 -7.09
C PRO A 432 -16.02 -29.53 -5.69
N ILE A 433 -15.37 -30.62 -5.22
CA ILE A 433 -15.20 -30.79 -3.75
C ILE A 433 -13.79 -31.13 -3.24
N SER A 434 -12.82 -31.57 -4.04
CA SER A 434 -11.45 -31.75 -3.52
C SER A 434 -10.43 -31.71 -4.64
N GLY A 435 -9.48 -30.78 -4.58
CA GLY A 435 -8.32 -30.86 -5.45
C GLY A 435 -7.52 -32.11 -5.08
N GLU A 436 -7.24 -32.96 -6.05
CA GLU A 436 -6.42 -34.15 -5.86
C GLU A 436 -5.01 -33.77 -5.39
N PRO A 437 -4.29 -34.68 -4.68
CA PRO A 437 -2.93 -34.40 -4.26
C PRO A 437 -2.05 -34.09 -5.47
N GLU A 438 -1.22 -33.06 -5.32
CA GLU A 438 -0.17 -32.72 -6.28
C GLU A 438 1.15 -32.63 -5.56
N ASP A 439 2.19 -33.18 -6.18
CA ASP A 439 3.57 -33.00 -5.76
C ASP A 439 4.16 -31.79 -6.47
N TRP A 440 4.87 -30.96 -5.71
CA TRP A 440 5.51 -29.73 -6.15
C TRP A 440 6.99 -29.76 -5.80
N TRP A 441 7.87 -29.54 -6.78
CA TRP A 441 9.31 -29.57 -6.58
C TRP A 441 10.04 -28.57 -7.48
N PHE A 442 11.25 -28.22 -7.08
CA PHE A 442 12.17 -27.44 -7.89
C PHE A 442 12.88 -28.33 -8.93
N GLU A 443 12.90 -27.87 -10.17
CA GLU A 443 13.66 -28.49 -11.27
C GLU A 443 14.46 -27.41 -12.03
N PRO A 444 15.79 -27.56 -12.19
CA PRO A 444 16.59 -26.61 -12.96
C PRO A 444 16.15 -26.48 -14.43
N GLY A 445 16.31 -25.29 -15.02
CA GLY A 445 16.15 -25.07 -16.47
C GLY A 445 14.93 -24.25 -16.91
N GLY A 446 14.25 -23.54 -15.99
CA GLY A 446 13.20 -22.59 -16.33
C GLY A 446 13.69 -21.39 -17.15
N LYS A 447 12.89 -20.91 -18.12
CA LYS A 447 13.20 -19.77 -18.99
C LYS A 447 12.03 -18.81 -19.08
N THR A 448 12.21 -17.59 -18.60
CA THR A 448 11.19 -16.53 -18.72
C THR A 448 11.58 -15.61 -19.86
N LEU A 449 10.71 -15.45 -20.86
CA LEU A 449 10.93 -14.54 -21.98
C LEU A 449 10.14 -13.25 -21.74
N HIS A 450 10.73 -12.12 -22.09
CA HIS A 450 9.99 -10.86 -22.12
C HIS A 450 8.95 -10.90 -23.26
N PRO A 451 7.67 -10.58 -23.01
CA PRO A 451 6.58 -10.81 -23.97
C PRO A 451 6.68 -9.95 -25.24
N VAL A 452 7.26 -8.75 -25.14
CA VAL A 452 7.43 -7.83 -26.27
C VAL A 452 8.76 -8.05 -27.01
N THR A 453 9.88 -7.99 -26.30
CA THR A 453 11.23 -8.07 -26.90
C THR A 453 11.70 -9.49 -27.21
N GLY A 454 11.09 -10.52 -26.60
CA GLY A 454 11.52 -11.93 -26.72
C GLY A 454 12.85 -12.24 -26.02
N VAL A 455 13.44 -11.29 -25.31
CA VAL A 455 14.71 -11.47 -24.59
C VAL A 455 14.53 -12.43 -23.43
N LEU A 456 15.50 -13.32 -23.21
CA LEU A 456 15.55 -14.18 -22.04
C LEU A 456 15.82 -13.35 -20.78
N MET A 457 14.86 -13.34 -19.86
CA MET A 457 14.94 -12.64 -18.59
C MET A 457 15.75 -13.44 -17.58
N LYS A 458 16.74 -12.76 -17.00
CA LYS A 458 17.54 -13.30 -15.90
C LYS A 458 16.94 -12.90 -14.56
N PRO A 459 17.02 -13.77 -13.54
CA PRO A 459 16.52 -13.44 -12.20
C PRO A 459 17.17 -12.17 -11.62
N LYS A 460 16.36 -11.14 -11.40
CA LYS A 460 16.77 -9.88 -10.78
C LYS A 460 15.61 -9.34 -9.92
N PRO A 461 15.84 -9.04 -8.64
CA PRO A 461 14.80 -8.51 -7.77
C PRO A 461 14.46 -7.05 -8.14
N PRO A 462 13.26 -6.56 -7.77
CA PRO A 462 12.83 -5.20 -8.10
C PRO A 462 13.78 -4.16 -7.51
N GLY A 463 14.29 -3.26 -8.37
CA GLY A 463 15.19 -2.18 -7.95
C GLY A 463 16.58 -2.63 -7.47
N GLY A 464 16.90 -3.92 -7.54
CA GLY A 464 18.20 -4.47 -7.20
C GLY A 464 19.10 -4.72 -8.43
N THR A 465 20.25 -5.34 -8.19
CA THR A 465 21.14 -5.83 -9.25
C THR A 465 20.80 -7.27 -9.61
N GLU A 466 21.23 -7.72 -10.80
CA GLU A 466 21.17 -9.15 -11.17
C GLU A 466 21.83 -10.00 -10.08
N LEU A 467 21.15 -11.06 -9.64
CA LEU A 467 21.66 -11.98 -8.62
C LEU A 467 22.29 -13.19 -9.30
N ALA A 468 23.51 -13.55 -8.89
CA ALA A 468 24.14 -14.77 -9.34
C ALA A 468 23.41 -15.98 -8.75
N ILE A 469 22.87 -16.83 -9.61
CA ILE A 469 22.25 -18.11 -9.22
C ILE A 469 23.29 -19.21 -9.44
N PRO A 470 23.78 -19.90 -8.38
CA PRO A 470 24.69 -21.01 -8.55
C PRO A 470 24.07 -22.12 -9.42
N GLU A 471 24.91 -22.85 -10.16
CA GLU A 471 24.45 -23.93 -11.01
C GLU A 471 23.69 -25.00 -10.20
N GLY A 472 22.49 -25.37 -10.66
CA GLY A 472 21.62 -26.32 -9.97
C GLY A 472 20.94 -25.81 -8.69
N ALA A 473 21.20 -24.57 -8.26
CA ALA A 473 20.53 -23.98 -7.10
C ALA A 473 19.12 -23.51 -7.44
N ASP A 474 18.24 -23.56 -6.43
CA ASP A 474 16.89 -23.02 -6.53
C ASP A 474 16.91 -21.48 -6.48
N PRO A 475 16.51 -20.78 -7.57
CA PRO A 475 16.49 -19.33 -7.61
C PRO A 475 15.64 -18.72 -6.48
N ARG A 476 14.60 -19.42 -6.02
CA ARG A 476 13.72 -18.95 -4.93
C ARG A 476 14.47 -18.80 -3.62
N THR A 477 15.43 -19.69 -3.35
CA THR A 477 16.25 -19.59 -2.13
C THR A 477 17.13 -18.33 -2.18
N VAL A 478 17.74 -18.05 -3.34
CA VAL A 478 18.54 -16.84 -3.55
C VAL A 478 17.69 -15.57 -3.44
N LEU A 479 16.45 -15.60 -3.97
CA LEU A 479 15.50 -14.50 -3.80
C LEU A 479 15.16 -14.27 -2.33
N VAL A 480 14.80 -15.32 -1.59
CA VAL A 480 14.47 -15.21 -0.16
C VAL A 480 15.65 -14.70 0.65
N ASP A 481 16.87 -15.17 0.35
CA ASP A 481 18.09 -14.64 0.96
C ASP A 481 18.17 -13.13 0.75
N TRP A 482 17.93 -12.64 -0.48
CA TRP A 482 17.88 -11.21 -0.77
C TRP A 482 16.74 -10.47 -0.04
N ILE A 483 15.52 -11.04 -0.01
CA ILE A 483 14.35 -10.46 0.67
C ILE A 483 14.67 -10.25 2.16
N THR A 484 15.29 -11.24 2.78
CA THR A 484 15.52 -11.29 4.24
C THR A 484 16.83 -10.65 4.69
N ARG A 485 17.61 -10.04 3.78
CA ARG A 485 18.81 -9.29 4.14
C ARG A 485 18.50 -8.11 5.05
N ALA A 486 19.40 -7.86 6.01
CA ALA A 486 19.32 -6.74 6.94
C ALA A 486 19.32 -5.36 6.25
N ASP A 487 19.97 -5.25 5.09
CA ASP A 487 20.04 -4.03 4.29
C ASP A 487 18.96 -3.93 3.20
N ASN A 488 18.01 -4.88 3.16
CA ASN A 488 16.91 -4.82 2.20
C ASN A 488 16.01 -3.61 2.50
N PRO A 489 15.78 -2.69 1.52
CA PRO A 489 15.04 -1.45 1.78
C PRO A 489 13.51 -1.63 1.82
N TYR A 490 13.01 -2.84 1.57
CA TYR A 490 11.58 -3.11 1.39
C TYR A 490 11.01 -4.01 2.49
N PHE A 491 11.64 -5.16 2.72
CA PHE A 491 11.05 -6.26 3.49
C PHE A 491 10.63 -5.88 4.92
N SER A 492 11.56 -5.33 5.70
CA SER A 492 11.30 -4.94 7.08
C SER A 492 10.27 -3.81 7.17
N ARG A 493 10.38 -2.81 6.29
CA ARG A 493 9.44 -1.68 6.21
C ARG A 493 8.03 -2.14 5.86
N ALA A 494 7.87 -3.06 4.91
CA ALA A 494 6.57 -3.58 4.49
C ALA A 494 5.84 -4.29 5.64
N VAL A 495 6.53 -5.18 6.36
CA VAL A 495 5.88 -5.93 7.46
C VAL A 495 5.60 -5.05 8.67
N VAL A 496 6.52 -4.18 9.12
CA VAL A 496 6.24 -3.31 10.27
C VAL A 496 5.14 -2.30 9.96
N ASN A 497 5.05 -1.81 8.72
CA ASN A 497 3.96 -0.93 8.28
C ASN A 497 2.61 -1.66 8.27
N ARG A 498 2.58 -2.94 7.90
CA ARG A 498 1.38 -3.77 7.98
C ARG A 498 0.96 -4.00 9.43
N VAL A 499 1.88 -4.39 10.32
CA VAL A 499 1.61 -4.54 11.76
C VAL A 499 1.10 -3.22 12.36
N TRP A 500 1.73 -2.09 12.01
CA TRP A 500 1.27 -0.75 12.39
C TRP A 500 -0.16 -0.48 11.92
N GLY A 501 -0.44 -0.79 10.64
CA GLY A 501 -1.76 -0.64 10.04
C GLY A 501 -2.85 -1.40 10.77
N GLU A 502 -2.53 -2.54 11.39
CA GLU A 502 -3.48 -3.30 12.20
C GLU A 502 -3.83 -2.58 13.52
N PHE A 503 -2.85 -1.97 14.22
CA PHE A 503 -3.10 -1.24 15.47
C PHE A 503 -3.73 0.15 15.27
N PHE A 504 -3.43 0.81 14.15
CA PHE A 504 -3.90 2.17 13.88
C PHE A 504 -4.94 2.24 12.76
N GLY A 505 -5.32 1.12 12.13
CA GLY A 505 -6.29 1.07 11.03
C GLY A 505 -5.80 1.72 9.73
N ARG A 506 -4.57 2.24 9.75
CA ARG A 506 -3.89 2.91 8.64
C ARG A 506 -2.38 2.72 8.83
N GLY A 507 -1.67 2.32 7.77
CA GLY A 507 -0.21 2.26 7.77
C GLY A 507 0.42 3.65 7.71
N ILE A 508 1.69 3.74 8.14
CA ILE A 508 2.52 4.94 7.94
C ILE A 508 2.67 5.23 6.43
N VAL A 509 2.78 4.19 5.63
CA VAL A 509 2.44 4.20 4.19
C VAL A 509 1.05 3.57 4.06
N HIS A 510 0.15 4.22 3.33
CA HIS A 510 -1.20 3.69 3.12
C HIS A 510 -1.62 3.83 1.65
N PRO A 511 -2.16 2.78 1.00
CA PRO A 511 -2.34 1.41 1.51
C PRO A 511 -1.07 0.73 2.03
N VAL A 512 -1.20 -0.29 2.90
CA VAL A 512 -0.08 -0.85 3.67
C VAL A 512 0.99 -1.54 2.80
N ASP A 513 0.69 -1.79 1.53
CA ASP A 513 1.46 -2.50 0.54
C ASP A 513 1.70 -1.66 -0.74
N ASP A 514 1.61 -0.33 -0.64
CA ASP A 514 1.74 0.61 -1.76
C ASP A 514 2.91 1.57 -1.53
N PHE A 515 4.11 1.01 -1.38
CA PHE A 515 5.35 1.77 -1.19
C PHE A 515 5.84 2.29 -2.53
N ARG A 516 5.75 3.60 -2.67
CA ARG A 516 6.19 4.29 -3.86
C ARG A 516 6.58 5.74 -3.61
N ASP A 517 7.41 6.29 -4.48
CA ASP A 517 7.88 7.68 -4.33
C ASP A 517 6.71 8.67 -4.43
N SER A 518 5.68 8.32 -5.20
CA SER A 518 4.45 9.09 -5.34
C SER A 518 3.45 8.93 -4.19
N ASN A 519 3.69 8.01 -3.25
CA ASN A 519 2.89 7.75 -2.05
C ASN A 519 3.82 7.67 -0.83
N PRO A 520 4.40 8.82 -0.41
CA PRO A 520 5.39 8.83 0.65
C PRO A 520 4.76 8.45 1.99
N SER A 521 5.58 7.89 2.87
CA SER A 521 5.22 7.67 4.26
C SER A 521 4.93 8.99 4.98
N VAL A 522 3.91 9.01 5.83
CA VAL A 522 3.59 10.21 6.64
C VAL A 522 4.64 10.53 7.72
N ASN A 523 5.48 9.54 8.06
CA ASN A 523 6.64 9.68 8.95
C ASN A 523 7.74 8.66 8.56
N ASP A 524 8.63 9.05 7.65
CA ASP A 524 9.68 8.17 7.11
C ASP A 524 10.74 7.78 8.15
N GLU A 525 11.09 8.70 9.04
CA GLU A 525 12.06 8.43 10.12
C GLU A 525 11.54 7.35 11.06
N LEU A 526 10.27 7.43 11.46
CA LEU A 526 9.61 6.42 12.28
C LEU A 526 9.58 5.04 11.61
N LEU A 527 9.17 4.99 10.34
CA LEU A 527 9.08 3.74 9.59
C LEU A 527 10.47 3.11 9.36
N THR A 528 11.47 3.94 9.07
CA THR A 528 12.88 3.50 8.95
C THR A 528 13.37 2.91 10.27
N TRP A 529 13.14 3.62 11.38
CA TRP A 529 13.55 3.16 12.70
C TRP A 529 12.86 1.84 13.09
N LEU A 530 11.54 1.71 12.87
CA LEU A 530 10.81 0.46 13.12
C LEU A 530 11.36 -0.71 12.31
N GLY A 531 11.68 -0.49 11.03
CA GLY A 531 12.26 -1.52 10.17
C GLY A 531 13.65 -1.97 10.65
N GLN A 532 14.49 -1.04 11.09
CA GLN A 532 15.82 -1.33 11.65
C GLN A 532 15.72 -2.06 12.99
N ASP A 533 14.85 -1.60 13.90
CA ASP A 533 14.60 -2.22 15.20
C ASP A 533 14.10 -3.66 15.04
N PHE A 534 13.21 -3.91 14.07
CA PHE A 534 12.72 -5.25 13.75
C PHE A 534 13.82 -6.20 13.28
N VAL A 535 14.72 -5.75 12.40
CA VAL A 535 15.87 -6.53 11.93
C VAL A 535 16.84 -6.82 13.10
N GLN A 536 17.14 -5.82 13.93
CA GLN A 536 18.05 -5.96 15.07
C GLN A 536 17.55 -6.97 16.11
N HIS A 537 16.23 -7.16 16.21
CA HIS A 537 15.60 -8.11 17.13
C HIS A 537 15.19 -9.41 16.43
N GLY A 538 15.88 -9.78 15.35
CA GLY A 538 15.74 -11.10 14.72
C GLY A 538 14.38 -11.33 14.08
N PHE A 539 13.77 -10.30 13.51
CA PHE A 539 12.48 -10.37 12.83
C PHE A 539 11.31 -10.87 13.73
N ASP A 540 11.37 -10.58 15.03
CA ASP A 540 10.30 -10.90 15.99
C ASP A 540 9.10 -9.95 15.88
N LEU A 541 7.95 -10.47 15.44
CA LEU A 541 6.72 -9.70 15.32
C LEU A 541 6.19 -9.23 16.69
N LYS A 542 6.31 -10.06 17.74
CA LYS A 542 5.85 -9.68 19.09
C LYS A 542 6.68 -8.53 19.66
N HIS A 543 7.97 -8.46 19.32
CA HIS A 543 8.80 -7.31 19.67
C HIS A 543 8.24 -6.00 19.11
N VAL A 544 7.92 -5.94 17.82
CA VAL A 544 7.33 -4.75 17.19
C VAL A 544 5.98 -4.38 17.84
N MET A 545 5.12 -5.39 18.07
CA MET A 545 3.84 -5.19 18.76
C MET A 545 4.03 -4.62 20.17
N ARG A 546 4.99 -5.15 20.93
CA ARG A 546 5.34 -4.66 22.27
C ARG A 546 5.81 -3.21 22.24
N ARG A 547 6.63 -2.81 21.25
CA ARG A 547 7.07 -1.41 21.08
C ARG A 547 5.88 -0.49 20.81
N ILE A 548 4.96 -0.89 19.94
CA ILE A 548 3.75 -0.12 19.62
C ILE A 548 2.87 0.02 20.87
N LEU A 549 2.50 -1.08 21.52
CA LEU A 549 1.61 -1.09 22.69
C LEU A 549 2.17 -0.27 23.87
N ASN A 550 3.49 -0.28 24.05
CA ASN A 550 4.17 0.51 25.09
C ASN A 550 4.35 1.98 24.72
N SER A 551 4.11 2.42 23.48
CA SER A 551 4.27 3.82 23.09
C SER A 551 3.21 4.70 23.74
N ALA A 552 3.59 5.93 24.12
CA ALA A 552 2.61 6.94 24.53
C ALA A 552 1.65 7.31 23.38
N LEU A 553 2.11 7.24 22.12
CA LEU A 553 1.30 7.45 20.93
C LEU A 553 0.10 6.49 20.86
N TYR A 554 0.36 5.17 20.98
CA TYR A 554 -0.70 4.15 21.00
C TYR A 554 -1.64 4.35 22.19
N GLN A 555 -1.13 4.88 23.31
CA GLN A 555 -1.90 5.14 24.53
C GLN A 555 -2.57 6.51 24.55
N THR A 556 -2.78 7.18 23.41
CA THR A 556 -3.61 8.39 23.30
C THR A 556 -5.11 8.05 23.29
N SER A 557 -5.96 8.96 23.77
CA SER A 557 -7.42 8.82 23.65
C SER A 557 -7.88 9.06 22.21
N SER A 558 -9.05 8.53 21.85
CA SER A 558 -9.70 8.83 20.57
C SER A 558 -10.37 10.20 20.52
N LEU A 559 -10.55 10.86 21.68
CA LEU A 559 -11.14 12.19 21.74
C LEU A 559 -10.15 13.24 21.19
N PRO A 560 -10.53 14.02 20.17
CA PRO A 560 -9.66 15.03 19.61
C PRO A 560 -9.47 16.23 20.55
N ASN A 561 -8.40 16.98 20.34
CA ASN A 561 -8.20 18.32 20.86
C ASN A 561 -8.32 19.35 19.71
N GLU A 562 -8.26 20.64 20.04
CA GLU A 562 -8.43 21.73 19.05
C GLU A 562 -7.40 21.69 17.92
N THR A 563 -6.17 21.23 18.20
CA THR A 563 -5.07 21.23 17.24
C THR A 563 -5.10 20.03 16.30
N ASN A 564 -5.76 18.94 16.69
CA ASN A 564 -5.71 17.68 15.97
C ASN A 564 -7.05 17.22 15.40
N LEU A 565 -8.12 18.01 15.54
CA LEU A 565 -9.46 17.67 15.07
C LEU A 565 -9.47 17.22 13.59
N ALA A 566 -8.75 17.95 12.73
CA ALA A 566 -8.66 17.68 11.29
C ALA A 566 -7.61 16.61 10.91
N ASP A 567 -6.77 16.16 11.85
CA ASP A 567 -5.79 15.11 11.56
C ASP A 567 -6.48 13.74 11.46
N ASN A 568 -6.27 13.08 10.32
CA ASN A 568 -6.78 11.75 10.03
C ASN A 568 -5.69 10.80 9.52
N THR A 569 -4.42 11.24 9.48
CA THR A 569 -3.34 10.48 8.85
C THR A 569 -2.08 10.34 9.71
N ASN A 570 -1.85 11.22 10.67
CA ASN A 570 -0.59 11.27 11.44
C ASN A 570 -0.69 10.60 12.81
N PHE A 571 -1.82 9.97 13.16
CA PHE A 571 -2.00 9.23 14.41
C PHE A 571 -1.93 10.11 15.67
N SER A 572 -2.27 11.40 15.56
CA SER A 572 -2.31 12.32 16.72
C SER A 572 -3.36 11.98 17.77
N ARG A 573 -4.23 11.02 17.49
CA ARG A 573 -5.19 10.41 18.40
C ARG A 573 -5.36 8.95 18.03
N SER A 574 -5.84 8.14 18.97
CA SER A 574 -6.25 6.78 18.65
C SER A 574 -7.42 6.79 17.67
N PRO A 575 -7.29 6.15 16.49
CA PRO A 575 -8.39 6.07 15.54
C PRO A 575 -9.43 5.08 16.05
N ARG A 576 -10.70 5.47 15.97
CA ARG A 576 -11.82 4.55 16.23
C ARG A 576 -11.92 3.58 15.07
N ARG A 577 -11.77 2.28 15.36
CA ARG A 577 -11.76 1.20 14.38
C ARG A 577 -12.90 0.25 14.67
N ARG A 578 -13.68 -0.08 13.64
CA ARG A 578 -14.72 -1.11 13.78
C ARG A 578 -14.05 -2.45 14.07
N LEU A 579 -14.66 -3.26 14.95
CA LEU A 579 -14.24 -4.64 15.14
C LEU A 579 -14.41 -5.44 13.84
N THR A 580 -13.47 -6.34 13.54
CA THR A 580 -13.59 -7.27 12.41
C THR A 580 -14.78 -8.21 12.63
N ALA A 581 -15.27 -8.83 11.55
CA ALA A 581 -16.46 -9.69 11.61
C ALA A 581 -16.34 -10.79 12.67
N GLU A 582 -15.21 -11.47 12.71
CA GLU A 582 -14.91 -12.56 13.64
C GLU A 582 -14.83 -12.06 15.08
N VAL A 583 -14.07 -10.97 15.32
CA VAL A 583 -13.92 -10.37 16.65
C VAL A 583 -15.26 -9.83 17.17
N MET A 584 -16.07 -9.23 16.31
CA MET A 584 -17.39 -8.73 16.67
C MET A 584 -18.34 -9.89 17.05
N LEU A 585 -18.35 -10.98 16.28
CA LEU A 585 -19.18 -12.14 16.60
C LEU A 585 -18.74 -12.80 17.90
N ASP A 586 -17.43 -12.96 18.07
CA ASP A 586 -16.84 -13.52 19.29
C ASP A 586 -17.13 -12.65 20.51
N ALA A 587 -17.09 -11.32 20.38
CA ALA A 587 -17.47 -10.38 21.44
C ALA A 587 -18.96 -10.49 21.81
N VAL A 588 -19.85 -10.61 20.82
CA VAL A 588 -21.29 -10.86 21.06
C VAL A 588 -21.48 -12.18 21.82
N CYS A 589 -20.79 -13.25 21.39
CA CYS A 589 -20.84 -14.54 22.08
C CYS A 589 -20.28 -14.46 23.51
N ASP A 590 -19.21 -13.69 23.74
CA ASP A 590 -18.61 -13.49 25.06
C ASP A 590 -19.55 -12.75 26.04
N VAL A 591 -20.28 -11.75 25.55
CA VAL A 591 -21.25 -10.99 26.35
C VAL A 591 -22.51 -11.80 26.62
N THR A 592 -23.03 -12.50 25.61
CA THR A 592 -24.25 -13.32 25.72
C THR A 592 -24.00 -14.65 26.42
N GLY A 593 -22.76 -15.14 26.45
CA GLY A 593 -22.42 -16.48 26.91
C GLY A 593 -22.90 -17.62 26.01
N VAL A 594 -23.36 -17.30 24.79
CA VAL A 594 -23.92 -18.27 23.83
C VAL A 594 -23.06 -18.29 22.57
N ARG A 595 -22.33 -19.38 22.34
CA ARG A 595 -21.49 -19.56 21.15
C ARG A 595 -22.29 -19.93 19.91
N ASP A 596 -21.72 -19.61 18.75
CA ASP A 596 -22.14 -20.21 17.48
C ASP A 596 -21.37 -21.51 17.24
N SER A 597 -21.94 -22.36 16.39
CA SER A 597 -21.28 -23.56 15.88
C SER A 597 -20.84 -23.34 14.44
N PHE A 598 -19.70 -23.90 14.08
CA PHE A 598 -19.12 -23.79 12.74
C PHE A 598 -18.78 -25.18 12.22
N ASP A 599 -19.25 -25.51 11.03
CA ASP A 599 -19.03 -26.83 10.43
C ASP A 599 -17.54 -27.17 10.34
N GLY A 600 -17.18 -28.40 10.74
CA GLY A 600 -15.80 -28.87 10.71
C GLY A 600 -14.87 -28.25 11.76
N LEU A 601 -15.41 -27.50 12.72
CA LEU A 601 -14.68 -27.05 13.92
C LEU A 601 -15.25 -27.73 15.17
N PRO A 602 -14.44 -27.88 16.25
CA PRO A 602 -14.94 -28.33 17.54
C PRO A 602 -16.11 -27.47 18.04
N LEU A 603 -17.01 -28.06 18.84
CA LEU A 603 -18.05 -27.30 19.55
C LEU A 603 -17.43 -26.15 20.36
N GLU A 604 -18.15 -25.04 20.49
CA GLU A 604 -17.70 -23.82 21.17
C GLU A 604 -16.47 -23.14 20.53
N SER A 605 -16.12 -23.48 19.29
CA SER A 605 -15.04 -22.79 18.57
C SER A 605 -15.38 -21.33 18.32
N ARG A 606 -14.39 -20.47 18.54
CA ARG A 606 -14.49 -19.04 18.23
C ARG A 606 -14.51 -18.78 16.72
N ALA A 607 -15.17 -17.71 16.33
CA ALA A 607 -15.26 -17.26 14.94
C ALA A 607 -13.88 -16.95 14.35
N VAL A 608 -12.94 -16.43 15.16
CA VAL A 608 -11.55 -16.17 14.73
C VAL A 608 -10.78 -17.44 14.30
N ARG A 609 -11.28 -18.63 14.66
CA ARG A 609 -10.72 -19.93 14.25
C ARG A 609 -11.31 -20.47 12.95
N THR A 610 -12.26 -19.76 12.35
CA THR A 610 -12.73 -20.08 11.00
C THR A 610 -11.57 -19.94 10.01
N TRP A 611 -11.48 -20.88 9.08
CA TRP A 611 -10.32 -21.03 8.18
C TRP A 611 -10.70 -20.86 6.70
N ASN A 612 -12.00 -20.76 6.38
CA ASN A 612 -12.49 -20.49 5.03
C ASN A 612 -13.77 -19.62 5.05
N ASN A 613 -14.05 -18.97 3.92
CA ASN A 613 -15.25 -18.16 3.69
C ASN A 613 -16.51 -18.98 3.32
N LYS A 614 -16.37 -20.29 3.08
CA LYS A 614 -17.49 -21.18 2.74
C LYS A 614 -18.31 -21.62 3.96
N LEU A 615 -17.77 -21.44 5.16
CA LEU A 615 -18.51 -21.68 6.40
C LEU A 615 -19.69 -20.68 6.48
N PRO A 616 -20.95 -21.16 6.48
CA PRO A 616 -22.11 -20.29 6.39
C PRO A 616 -22.25 -19.45 7.66
N SER A 617 -22.33 -18.12 7.52
CA SER A 617 -22.63 -17.23 8.63
C SER A 617 -23.12 -15.87 8.12
N VAL A 618 -24.42 -15.62 8.25
CA VAL A 618 -25.04 -14.34 7.90
C VAL A 618 -24.39 -13.18 8.66
N PHE A 619 -23.99 -13.41 9.92
CA PHE A 619 -23.32 -12.40 10.73
C PHE A 619 -21.95 -12.04 10.15
N LEU A 620 -21.10 -13.05 9.90
CA LEU A 620 -19.74 -12.79 9.40
C LEU A 620 -19.76 -12.10 8.04
N ASP A 621 -20.69 -12.50 7.15
CA ASP A 621 -20.83 -11.91 5.84
C ASP A 621 -21.37 -10.47 5.92
N THR A 622 -22.36 -10.20 6.78
CA THR A 622 -22.88 -8.84 7.01
C THR A 622 -21.82 -7.90 7.57
N PHE A 623 -20.93 -8.41 8.42
CA PHE A 623 -19.83 -7.65 9.02
C PHE A 623 -18.56 -7.63 8.16
N GLY A 624 -18.63 -8.05 6.90
CA GLY A 624 -17.58 -7.86 5.91
C GLY A 624 -16.38 -8.78 6.09
N ARG A 625 -16.59 -10.04 6.49
CA ARG A 625 -15.55 -11.08 6.41
C ARG A 625 -14.97 -11.13 4.99
N PRO A 626 -13.63 -11.23 4.83
CA PRO A 626 -13.00 -11.31 3.52
C PRO A 626 -13.53 -12.49 2.69
N ASP A 627 -13.83 -12.21 1.41
CA ASP A 627 -14.16 -13.24 0.44
C ASP A 627 -12.87 -13.83 -0.14
N SER A 628 -12.41 -14.93 0.45
CA SER A 628 -11.24 -15.66 -0.06
C SER A 628 -11.45 -16.29 -1.44
N SER A 629 -12.62 -16.16 -2.08
CA SER A 629 -12.79 -16.54 -3.48
C SER A 629 -12.19 -15.51 -4.47
N ALA A 630 -11.97 -14.27 -4.03
CA ALA A 630 -11.26 -13.25 -4.77
C ALA A 630 -9.73 -13.48 -4.77
N ASP A 631 -9.01 -12.77 -5.65
CA ASP A 631 -7.55 -12.81 -5.66
C ASP A 631 -6.95 -12.04 -4.49
N CYS A 632 -5.93 -12.63 -3.87
CA CYS A 632 -5.22 -12.02 -2.74
C CYS A 632 -4.45 -10.75 -3.16
N PRO A 633 -4.28 -9.77 -2.26
CA PRO A 633 -4.76 -9.76 -0.88
C PRO A 633 -6.27 -9.48 -0.78
N CYS A 634 -6.98 -10.25 0.06
CA CYS A 634 -8.39 -10.01 0.34
C CYS A 634 -8.52 -8.88 1.37
N GLU A 635 -9.05 -7.73 0.97
CA GLU A 635 -9.20 -6.59 1.87
C GLU A 635 -10.36 -6.78 2.86
N ARG A 636 -10.11 -6.47 4.13
CA ARG A 636 -11.17 -6.39 5.16
C ARG A 636 -11.92 -5.08 5.03
N MET A 637 -13.23 -5.14 4.79
CA MET A 637 -14.08 -3.95 4.75
C MET A 637 -14.37 -3.45 6.17
N LEU A 638 -13.65 -2.43 6.64
CA LEU A 638 -13.86 -1.87 7.98
C LEU A 638 -14.87 -0.72 8.03
N SER A 639 -15.29 -0.20 6.87
CA SER A 639 -16.28 0.87 6.78
C SER A 639 -17.62 0.43 7.38
N PRO A 640 -18.25 1.27 8.23
CA PRO A 640 -19.56 0.97 8.79
C PRO A 640 -20.63 1.01 7.69
N THR A 641 -21.62 0.12 7.78
CA THR A 641 -22.77 0.10 6.87
C THR A 641 -24.10 0.13 7.62
N MET A 642 -25.15 0.62 6.97
CA MET A 642 -26.51 0.58 7.53
C MET A 642 -26.96 -0.86 7.79
N THR A 643 -26.59 -1.80 6.92
CA THR A 643 -26.92 -3.22 7.06
C THR A 643 -26.36 -3.79 8.37
N GLN A 644 -25.14 -3.43 8.77
CA GLN A 644 -24.54 -3.88 10.03
C GLN A 644 -25.31 -3.37 11.24
N ALA A 645 -25.68 -2.08 11.25
CA ALA A 645 -26.45 -1.49 12.33
C ALA A 645 -27.85 -2.13 12.43
N LEU A 646 -28.54 -2.29 11.31
CA LEU A 646 -29.85 -2.95 11.26
C LEU A 646 -29.78 -4.43 11.67
N HIS A 647 -28.67 -5.11 11.38
CA HIS A 647 -28.46 -6.49 11.80
C HIS A 647 -28.38 -6.61 13.32
N LEU A 648 -27.60 -5.75 14.01
CA LEU A 648 -27.55 -5.79 15.49
C LEU A 648 -28.88 -5.43 16.14
N LEU A 649 -29.63 -4.49 15.54
CA LEU A 649 -30.91 -4.06 16.11
C LEU A 649 -32.01 -5.12 15.95
N ASN A 650 -32.06 -5.80 14.80
CA ASN A 650 -33.25 -6.58 14.41
C ASN A 650 -32.98 -8.08 14.19
N SER A 651 -31.74 -8.56 14.34
CA SER A 651 -31.44 -9.97 14.10
C SER A 651 -32.13 -10.88 15.12
N GLU A 652 -33.02 -11.74 14.62
CA GLU A 652 -33.67 -12.80 15.41
C GLU A 652 -32.63 -13.70 16.09
N ALA A 653 -31.48 -13.92 15.44
CA ALA A 653 -30.40 -14.72 16.02
C ALA A 653 -29.81 -14.07 17.28
N LEU A 654 -29.59 -12.75 17.27
CA LEU A 654 -29.07 -12.03 18.44
C LEU A 654 -30.11 -12.00 19.57
N VAL A 655 -31.37 -11.69 19.25
CA VAL A 655 -32.46 -11.67 20.24
C VAL A 655 -32.62 -13.06 20.85
N SER A 656 -32.57 -14.12 20.04
CA SER A 656 -32.65 -15.50 20.52
C SER A 656 -31.48 -15.85 21.43
N LYS A 657 -30.25 -15.44 21.12
CA LYS A 657 -29.08 -15.65 22.01
C LYS A 657 -29.28 -15.03 23.39
N LEU A 658 -29.84 -13.83 23.46
CA LEU A 658 -30.12 -13.16 24.72
C LEU A 658 -31.22 -13.89 25.52
N ALA A 659 -32.28 -14.32 24.84
CA ALA A 659 -33.46 -14.94 25.44
C ALA A 659 -33.28 -16.44 25.80
N GLN A 660 -32.19 -17.10 25.37
CA GLN A 660 -31.93 -18.50 25.73
C GLN A 660 -31.87 -18.69 27.25
N SER A 661 -32.39 -19.84 27.73
CA SER A 661 -32.51 -20.12 29.17
C SER A 661 -31.17 -20.17 29.90
N ASP A 662 -30.10 -20.52 29.21
CA ASP A 662 -28.74 -20.61 29.70
C ASP A 662 -27.84 -19.45 29.23
N SER A 663 -28.42 -18.41 28.63
CA SER A 663 -27.70 -17.18 28.31
C SER A 663 -27.11 -16.57 29.58
N LEU A 664 -25.98 -15.90 29.44
CA LEU A 664 -25.31 -15.25 30.56
C LEU A 664 -26.16 -14.12 31.17
N PRO A 665 -26.83 -13.24 30.39
CA PRO A 665 -27.80 -12.30 30.94
C PRO A 665 -28.91 -12.99 31.74
N GLY A 666 -29.44 -14.12 31.24
CA GLY A 666 -30.45 -14.91 31.95
C GLY A 666 -29.93 -15.48 33.28
N LYS A 667 -28.72 -16.04 33.26
CA LYS A 667 -28.03 -16.56 34.47
C LYS A 667 -27.76 -15.45 35.49
N LEU A 668 -27.31 -14.27 35.05
CA LEU A 668 -27.07 -13.12 35.92
C LEU A 668 -28.37 -12.61 36.55
N ALA A 669 -29.46 -12.56 35.78
CA ALA A 669 -30.76 -12.13 36.27
C ALA A 669 -31.35 -13.09 37.32
N ALA A 670 -31.16 -14.40 37.13
CA ALA A 670 -31.59 -15.44 38.07
C ALA A 670 -30.70 -15.56 39.31
N GLY A 671 -29.47 -15.03 39.26
CA GLY A 671 -28.52 -15.05 40.37
C GLY A 671 -28.88 -14.08 41.51
N PRO A 672 -28.21 -14.23 42.67
CA PRO A 672 -28.49 -13.42 43.87
C PRO A 672 -27.90 -12.00 43.81
N MET A 673 -27.23 -11.63 42.72
CA MET A 673 -26.51 -10.37 42.60
C MET A 673 -27.47 -9.16 42.67
N PRO A 674 -27.24 -8.16 43.55
CA PRO A 674 -28.08 -6.95 43.58
C PRO A 674 -28.06 -6.18 42.26
N THR A 675 -29.14 -5.45 41.95
CA THR A 675 -29.24 -4.68 40.68
C THR A 675 -28.03 -3.78 40.39
N PRO A 676 -27.50 -2.99 41.34
CA PRO A 676 -26.32 -2.17 41.05
C PRO A 676 -25.09 -2.98 40.62
N ALA A 677 -24.81 -4.08 41.32
CA ALA A 677 -23.69 -4.97 41.02
C ALA A 677 -23.90 -5.74 39.69
N LEU A 678 -25.15 -6.07 39.37
CA LEU A 678 -25.51 -6.70 38.09
C LEU A 678 -25.27 -5.75 36.92
N ILE A 679 -25.61 -4.46 37.06
CA ILE A 679 -25.32 -3.46 36.04
C ILE A 679 -23.80 -3.34 35.86
N GLU A 680 -23.03 -3.24 36.95
CA GLU A 680 -21.57 -3.21 36.88
C GLU A 680 -20.99 -4.43 36.14
N GLU A 681 -21.50 -5.62 36.42
CA GLU A 681 -21.07 -6.86 35.79
C GLU A 681 -21.31 -6.84 34.27
N ILE A 682 -22.47 -6.35 33.81
CA ILE A 682 -22.78 -6.23 32.37
C ILE A 682 -21.87 -5.20 31.70
N TYR A 683 -21.63 -4.06 32.35
CA TYR A 683 -20.75 -3.01 31.82
C TYR A 683 -19.30 -3.48 31.72
N LEU A 684 -18.78 -4.19 32.73
CA LEU A 684 -17.44 -4.76 32.68
C LEU A 684 -17.31 -5.80 31.56
N ARG A 685 -18.36 -6.59 31.33
CA ARG A 685 -18.34 -7.62 30.28
C ARG A 685 -18.46 -7.02 28.87
N THR A 686 -19.23 -5.94 28.73
CA THR A 686 -19.51 -5.32 27.42
C THR A 686 -18.46 -4.29 27.03
N PHE A 687 -18.07 -3.42 27.97
CA PHE A 687 -17.16 -2.29 27.74
C PHE A 687 -15.82 -2.39 28.47
N SER A 688 -15.64 -3.38 29.34
CA SER A 688 -14.39 -3.54 30.11
C SER A 688 -14.11 -2.38 31.08
N ARG A 689 -15.19 -1.71 31.54
CA ARG A 689 -15.15 -0.62 32.51
C ARG A 689 -16.36 -0.65 33.43
N PHE A 690 -16.26 0.07 34.55
CA PHE A 690 -17.42 0.38 35.37
C PHE A 690 -18.35 1.38 34.66
N PRO A 691 -19.67 1.30 34.89
CA PRO A 691 -20.59 2.34 34.48
C PRO A 691 -20.25 3.65 35.20
N THR A 692 -20.40 4.77 34.49
CA THR A 692 -20.38 6.09 35.14
C THR A 692 -21.58 6.23 36.09
N PRO A 693 -21.55 7.17 37.06
CA PRO A 693 -22.70 7.39 37.95
C PRO A 693 -24.01 7.71 37.22
N GLU A 694 -23.93 8.41 36.08
CA GLU A 694 -25.09 8.71 35.23
C GLU A 694 -25.62 7.47 34.53
N GLU A 695 -24.74 6.68 33.89
CA GLU A 695 -25.09 5.41 33.26
C GLU A 695 -25.70 4.42 34.26
N GLN A 696 -25.14 4.33 35.47
CA GLN A 696 -25.65 3.50 36.56
C GLN A 696 -27.09 3.91 36.93
N SER A 697 -27.35 5.21 37.04
CA SER A 697 -28.67 5.76 37.34
C SER A 697 -29.67 5.50 36.22
N ILE A 698 -29.26 5.64 34.96
CA ILE A 698 -30.11 5.37 33.78
C ILE A 698 -30.44 3.88 33.70
N ALA A 699 -29.43 3.01 33.79
CA ALA A 699 -29.60 1.55 33.71
C ALA A 699 -30.48 1.02 34.86
N ALA A 700 -30.34 1.55 36.07
CA ALA A 700 -31.15 1.15 37.23
C ALA A 700 -32.65 1.41 37.04
N LYS A 701 -33.05 2.40 36.22
CA LYS A 701 -34.48 2.72 35.95
C LYS A 701 -35.18 1.66 35.09
N ILE A 702 -34.43 0.86 34.33
CA ILE A 702 -34.99 -0.17 33.43
C ILE A 702 -35.65 -1.30 34.22
N PHE A 703 -35.06 -1.69 35.35
CA PHE A 703 -35.51 -2.82 36.18
C PHE A 703 -36.93 -2.65 36.76
N PRO A 704 -37.27 -1.53 37.44
CA PRO A 704 -38.64 -1.33 37.90
C PRO A 704 -39.62 -1.10 36.74
N ALA A 705 -39.19 -0.46 35.65
CA ALA A 705 -40.05 -0.18 34.49
C ALA A 705 -40.47 -1.45 33.74
N SER A 706 -39.59 -2.45 33.65
CA SER A 706 -39.90 -3.72 32.97
C SER A 706 -40.83 -4.62 33.80
N GLY A 707 -40.84 -4.51 35.12
CA GLY A 707 -41.53 -5.44 36.02
C GLY A 707 -40.97 -6.87 36.05
N ASP A 708 -40.00 -7.18 35.19
CA ASP A 708 -39.32 -8.47 35.05
C ASP A 708 -37.80 -8.23 35.02
N ARG A 709 -37.12 -8.77 36.04
CA ARG A 709 -35.67 -8.64 36.20
C ARG A 709 -34.89 -9.25 35.04
N ARG A 710 -35.38 -10.37 34.49
CA ARG A 710 -34.72 -11.06 33.39
C ARG A 710 -34.80 -10.23 32.13
N LYS A 711 -36.01 -9.81 31.77
CA LYS A 711 -36.23 -8.95 30.60
C LYS A 711 -35.43 -7.64 30.67
N ALA A 712 -35.42 -6.98 31.84
CA ALA A 712 -34.60 -5.77 32.03
C ALA A 712 -33.09 -6.00 31.83
N THR A 713 -32.59 -7.18 32.24
CA THR A 713 -31.18 -7.56 32.07
C THR A 713 -30.85 -7.84 30.59
N GLU A 714 -31.75 -8.51 29.89
CA GLU A 714 -31.65 -8.78 28.44
C GLU A 714 -31.71 -7.47 27.64
N ASP A 715 -32.67 -6.58 27.94
CA ASP A 715 -32.84 -5.27 27.28
C ASP A 715 -31.63 -4.35 27.50
N LEU A 716 -31.10 -4.30 28.73
CA LEU A 716 -29.88 -3.54 29.02
C LEU A 716 -28.69 -4.09 28.22
N THR A 717 -28.50 -5.40 28.21
CA THR A 717 -27.41 -6.04 27.45
C THR A 717 -27.55 -5.76 25.96
N TRP A 718 -28.76 -5.88 25.41
CA TRP A 718 -29.06 -5.57 24.01
C TRP A 718 -28.75 -4.12 23.67
N ALA A 719 -29.13 -3.17 24.53
CA ALA A 719 -28.87 -1.74 24.31
C ALA A 719 -27.37 -1.44 24.26
N LEU A 720 -26.57 -2.05 25.14
CA LEU A 720 -25.13 -1.85 25.16
C LEU A 720 -24.42 -2.48 23.96
N LEU A 721 -24.86 -3.67 23.51
CA LEU A 721 -24.34 -4.33 22.29
C LEU A 721 -24.61 -3.50 21.02
N ASN A 722 -25.66 -2.69 21.01
CA ASN A 722 -26.01 -1.80 19.90
C ASN A 722 -25.34 -0.41 19.97
N SER A 723 -24.53 -0.15 21.00
CA SER A 723 -23.85 1.14 21.17
C SER A 723 -22.61 1.25 20.28
N ALA A 724 -22.22 2.49 19.94
CA ALA A 724 -20.96 2.75 19.25
C ALA A 724 -19.74 2.32 20.08
N GLU A 725 -19.80 2.40 21.41
CA GLU A 725 -18.69 1.98 22.28
C GLU A 725 -18.42 0.47 22.19
N PHE A 726 -19.45 -0.34 21.96
CA PHE A 726 -19.27 -1.78 21.75
C PHE A 726 -18.64 -2.10 20.39
N VAL A 727 -19.20 -1.50 19.33
CA VAL A 727 -18.88 -1.82 17.92
C VAL A 727 -17.49 -1.32 17.50
N PHE A 728 -16.96 -0.28 18.17
CA PHE A 728 -15.67 0.31 17.85
C PHE A 728 -14.62 0.05 18.95
N ASN A 729 -13.46 -0.43 18.53
CA ASN A 729 -12.22 -0.30 19.28
C ASN A 729 -11.77 1.17 19.21
N HIS A 730 -11.47 1.79 20.35
CA HIS A 730 -11.31 3.25 20.46
C HIS A 730 -10.09 3.63 21.27
#